data_AF-A0A355BTU3-F1
#
_entry.id   AF-A0A355BTU3-F1
#
_cell.length_a   1.000
_cell.length_b   1.000
_cell.length_c   1.000
_cell.angle_alpha   90.00
_cell.angle_beta   90.00
_cell.angle_gamma   90.00
#
_symmetry.space_group_name_H-M   'P 1'
#
loop_
_entity.id
_entity.type
_entity.pdbx_description
1 polymer ?
#
loop_
_entity_poly.entity_id
_entity_poly.type
_entity_poly.pdbx_seq_one_letter_code
_entity_poly.pdbx_strand_id
1 'polypeptide(L)'
;MKSTLFSAFFVVLLGLGDAFAVNYVSLVNGGNWNTAATWSPNGIPTAADNVTISAGHTINISTANAFCNNLTFNNSTVNFTAAFTLAISGDITTNGSGLTSAFTGNNVNQIVNLAGNLSVTSGNIHNIGGVTFTMTNNARTATINGTLSFTSATGTKTLANVAVTSIGTLTNSVARTIAIQNLTLTDGATINGTGSLTINAAGSLSVLSGTFGNQVSLGNCILSITGTTTVAGKLSFTSATGTKTFSGTITVAAGGTWDNAAGATCVVNCSITSQGLWTNPTGGVAPYSVTSSGQSYTYTCGPGKSIVMGSLTMNGTSTITNTATLTLASPTTALTAQGGSGFFNYNLVNFSACTTCVSVTASTVNFTFANNTVNYNSTGVTQNVFPTTYVNLAASNSTTAQLTGTTTVNNQVAISGSATLFDNGSTLTGTATLNMTGTSTLQYSKTGVTLPELTGTPNTLGPNTNMTFQGGGAYVLKSDAVYPYQTVNINGGAANFSNVTLIQKDLIFGGGQMTNNPALVVNGLFSYGSIGVTTTLINSLTTGSFDLNGGTLNYSGQTITVNGANGTWNFSNLFGGGFVTDASSTVQFSGGVNQQITSLILGLPFGGVTTFQNLIVTSPGGVTLNGTNANVARNLTLSGGNVITGTNTLIFTASTTTITRISGFVDGNFRKVIATGAPTVTFEVGKSGVYSLVSLAFTGVTISGSVTCSVAVPDHPSVSSSPLNPSKTVNRFWSITNNATTFTSYNATFNFVAGDIDVGSITGNFRVYRYNGTAWSATTAGVRTATSTQFTGEVSANLPNGAQQDFAIGEIIVTTTVFNAILTGNWSSASTWIQLRTGSVTFTSGSSTVTGVGTLFTTELIVGDVLLLQASPTIVRGTVQSITNNTTLVLTANAGATASGAYGRNYVPNSISDVVTIGNSNNAGASTITLDMNASVNTLNLNTVVAGLAGAQTLTHSGTNQLTVLSNVNINQPTAAAT
;
A
#
# COMPACT_ATOMS: atom_id res chain seq x y z
N MET A 1 35.39 85.03 -1.05
CA MET A 1 35.44 85.84 0.19
C MET A 1 35.89 84.91 1.31
N LYS A 2 37.18 84.89 1.64
CA LYS A 2 37.86 85.71 2.68
C LYS A 2 37.47 85.34 4.12
N SER A 3 38.50 84.92 4.87
CA SER A 3 38.76 85.09 6.32
C SER A 3 37.75 84.42 7.29
N THR A 4 38.15 83.57 8.23
CA THR A 4 38.99 83.79 9.44
C THR A 4 39.16 82.39 10.12
N LEU A 5 40.09 82.00 10.98
CA LEU A 5 41.24 82.60 11.66
C LEU A 5 42.09 81.43 12.26
N PHE A 6 43.41 81.51 12.12
CA PHE A 6 44.44 81.33 13.16
C PHE A 6 44.28 80.25 14.24
N SER A 7 45.18 79.26 14.22
CA SER A 7 46.39 79.24 15.08
C SER A 7 47.19 77.95 14.84
N ALA A 8 48.51 78.03 15.01
CA ALA A 8 49.50 76.95 14.95
C ALA A 8 50.06 76.55 13.57
N PHE A 9 50.72 77.50 12.89
CA PHE A 9 51.79 77.17 11.96
C PHE A 9 52.87 78.26 11.98
N PHE A 10 53.76 78.24 12.98
CA PHE A 10 55.15 78.71 12.82
C PHE A 10 56.03 78.37 14.04
N VAL A 11 57.32 78.10 13.75
CA VAL A 11 58.48 77.84 14.65
C VAL A 11 58.55 76.35 15.06
N VAL A 12 59.48 75.49 14.58
CA VAL A 12 60.93 75.67 14.33
C VAL A 12 61.39 74.75 13.18
N LEU A 13 61.99 75.34 12.14
CA LEU A 13 62.94 74.68 11.22
C LEU A 13 64.36 75.06 11.69
N LEU A 14 64.89 74.38 12.69
CA LEU A 14 66.29 74.41 13.15
C LEU A 14 66.51 73.13 13.98
N GLY A 15 67.27 72.19 13.42
CA GLY A 15 67.58 70.90 14.05
C GLY A 15 67.19 69.69 13.21
N LEU A 16 67.62 69.64 11.94
CA LEU A 16 67.79 68.39 11.21
C LEU A 16 68.94 67.62 11.87
N GLY A 17 68.65 66.98 13.00
CA GLY A 17 69.27 65.71 13.33
C GLY A 17 68.26 64.65 12.95
N ASP A 18 68.65 63.66 12.17
CA ASP A 18 67.91 62.42 12.04
C ASP A 18 67.79 61.82 13.46
N ALA A 19 66.72 62.17 14.17
CA ALA A 19 66.42 61.59 15.47
C ALA A 19 66.01 60.15 15.17
N PHE A 20 66.98 59.25 15.22
CA PHE A 20 66.73 57.82 15.20
C PHE A 20 65.69 57.51 16.27
N ALA A 21 64.61 56.86 15.87
CA ALA A 21 63.56 56.44 16.79
C ALA A 21 64.20 55.71 17.99
N VAL A 22 64.01 56.25 19.20
CA VAL A 22 64.48 55.59 20.41
C VAL A 22 63.44 54.55 20.82
N ASN A 23 63.90 53.36 21.18
CA ASN A 23 63.04 52.32 21.72
C ASN A 23 62.98 52.47 23.24
N TYR A 24 61.92 53.09 23.76
CA TYR A 24 61.67 53.20 25.18
C TYR A 24 60.93 51.97 25.72
N VAL A 25 61.41 51.46 26.86
CA VAL A 25 60.75 50.38 27.62
C VAL A 25 60.38 50.92 28.99
N SER A 26 59.18 50.61 29.49
CA SER A 26 58.78 51.06 30.82
C SER A 26 59.58 50.36 31.92
N LEU A 27 60.16 51.15 32.83
CA LEU A 27 60.99 50.69 33.94
C LEU A 27 60.21 50.61 35.26
N VAL A 28 59.14 51.41 35.40
CA VAL A 28 58.38 51.57 36.66
C VAL A 28 56.91 51.23 36.46
N ASN A 29 56.39 50.29 37.26
CA ASN A 29 54.96 50.06 37.38
C ASN A 29 54.29 51.23 38.16
N GLY A 30 53.25 51.84 37.59
CA GLY A 30 52.58 53.02 38.14
C GLY A 30 53.22 54.36 37.74
N GLY A 31 54.29 54.36 36.95
CA GLY A 31 54.98 55.58 36.48
C GLY A 31 54.10 56.44 35.57
N ASN A 32 54.38 57.75 35.49
CA ASN A 32 53.70 58.68 34.60
C ASN A 32 54.44 58.76 33.25
N TRP A 33 53.70 58.76 32.14
CA TRP A 33 54.26 58.87 30.78
C TRP A 33 55.21 60.05 30.62
N ASN A 34 54.87 61.21 31.19
CA ASN A 34 55.64 62.45 31.07
C ASN A 34 56.75 62.60 32.13
N THR A 35 57.16 61.50 32.77
CA THR A 35 58.27 61.48 33.72
C THR A 35 59.42 60.67 33.15
N ALA A 36 60.58 61.29 32.95
CA ALA A 36 61.73 60.67 32.26
C ALA A 36 62.20 59.36 32.94
N ALA A 37 62.13 59.29 34.27
CA ALA A 37 62.49 58.11 35.07
C ALA A 37 61.53 56.90 34.89
N THR A 38 60.37 57.09 34.25
CA THR A 38 59.44 56.00 33.91
C THR A 38 60.02 55.07 32.83
N TRP A 39 60.98 55.56 32.05
CA TRP A 39 61.43 54.92 30.82
C TRP A 39 62.92 54.57 30.83
N SER A 40 63.28 53.52 30.09
CA SER A 40 64.65 53.14 29.76
C SER A 40 64.84 53.13 28.23
N PRO A 41 65.81 53.86 27.66
CA PRO A 41 66.74 54.79 28.33
C PRO A 41 65.99 55.95 29.01
N ASN A 42 66.63 56.65 29.94
CA ASN A 42 65.99 57.74 30.69
C ASN A 42 65.65 58.91 29.75
N GLY A 43 64.36 59.22 29.62
CA GLY A 43 63.83 60.21 28.68
C GLY A 43 62.31 60.13 28.59
N ILE A 44 61.67 61.14 28.00
CA ILE A 44 60.22 61.13 27.76
C ILE A 44 60.00 60.74 26.28
N PRO A 45 59.19 59.72 25.98
CA PRO A 45 58.86 59.35 24.61
C PRO A 45 58.20 60.50 23.84
N THR A 46 58.63 60.71 22.61
CA THR A 46 58.09 61.67 21.65
C THR A 46 57.41 60.95 20.48
N ALA A 47 56.74 61.69 19.59
CA ALA A 47 56.03 61.12 18.44
C ALA A 47 56.91 60.32 17.45
N ALA A 48 58.24 60.44 17.52
CA ALA A 48 59.18 59.67 16.70
C ALA A 48 59.56 58.31 17.32
N ASP A 49 59.28 58.10 18.62
CA ASP A 49 59.86 57.02 19.41
C ASP A 49 58.95 55.79 19.51
N ASN A 50 59.53 54.60 19.61
CA ASN A 50 58.77 53.37 19.86
C ASN A 50 58.69 53.10 21.36
N VAL A 51 57.50 52.80 21.87
CA VAL A 51 57.24 52.55 23.28
C VAL A 51 56.81 51.11 23.49
N THR A 52 57.46 50.41 24.40
CA THR A 52 57.04 49.10 24.91
C THR A 52 56.72 49.21 26.39
N ILE A 53 55.50 48.86 26.78
CA ILE A 53 55.12 48.80 28.20
C ILE A 53 55.30 47.37 28.68
N SER A 54 56.28 47.18 29.56
CA SER A 54 56.67 45.91 30.17
C SER A 54 55.51 45.21 30.86
N ALA A 55 55.64 43.89 31.02
CA ALA A 55 54.58 43.07 31.57
C ALA A 55 54.17 43.43 33.00
N GLY A 56 52.85 43.48 33.22
CA GLY A 56 52.23 43.87 34.49
C GLY A 56 52.30 45.37 34.80
N HIS A 57 52.99 46.18 33.98
CA HIS A 57 53.11 47.60 34.24
C HIS A 57 51.81 48.34 33.89
N THR A 58 51.48 49.32 34.73
CA THR A 58 50.49 50.35 34.46
C THR A 58 51.19 51.70 34.29
N ILE A 59 51.01 52.37 33.16
CA ILE A 59 51.57 53.70 32.90
C ILE A 59 50.46 54.74 32.91
N ASN A 60 50.61 55.74 33.76
CA ASN A 60 49.63 56.79 33.97
C ASN A 60 49.83 57.96 33.01
N ILE A 61 48.73 58.50 32.46
CA ILE A 61 48.69 59.79 31.77
C ILE A 61 47.91 60.75 32.66
N SER A 62 48.64 61.58 33.42
CA SER A 62 48.05 62.39 34.49
C SER A 62 48.46 63.86 34.51
N THR A 63 49.49 64.27 33.77
CA THR A 63 50.06 65.64 33.85
C THR A 63 50.12 66.43 32.54
N ALA A 64 50.19 65.76 31.39
CA ALA A 64 50.22 66.38 30.06
C ALA A 64 49.84 65.36 28.97
N ASN A 65 49.69 65.82 27.72
CA ASN A 65 49.54 64.95 26.55
C ASN A 65 50.76 64.04 26.39
N ALA A 66 50.53 62.84 25.85
CA ALA A 66 51.53 61.81 25.63
C ALA A 66 51.64 61.50 24.12
N PHE A 67 52.85 61.16 23.66
CA PHE A 67 53.14 60.92 22.25
C PHE A 67 54.05 59.69 22.09
N CYS A 68 53.82 58.90 21.04
CA CYS A 68 54.77 57.92 20.52
C CYS A 68 54.56 57.65 19.02
N ASN A 69 55.55 57.01 18.39
CA ASN A 69 55.41 56.39 17.08
C ASN A 69 54.66 55.07 17.21
N ASN A 70 55.30 54.00 17.70
CA ASN A 70 54.65 52.71 17.94
C ASN A 70 54.40 52.46 19.44
N LEU A 71 53.31 51.77 19.79
CA LEU A 71 53.01 51.36 21.16
C LEU A 71 52.81 49.84 21.25
N THR A 72 53.68 49.17 21.98
CA THR A 72 53.59 47.74 22.25
C THR A 72 53.17 47.50 23.70
N PHE A 73 52.12 46.71 23.87
CA PHE A 73 51.66 46.22 25.17
C PHE A 73 52.17 44.80 25.39
N ASN A 74 52.92 44.54 26.46
CA ASN A 74 53.32 43.19 26.86
C ASN A 74 52.49 42.70 28.05
N ASN A 75 51.15 42.62 27.98
CA ASN A 75 50.27 42.44 29.16
C ASN A 75 50.36 43.62 30.13
N SER A 76 49.94 44.80 29.67
CA SER A 76 50.12 46.05 30.41
C SER A 76 48.97 47.02 30.21
N THR A 77 48.93 48.07 31.05
CA THR A 77 47.85 49.05 31.07
C THR A 77 48.37 50.46 30.82
N VAL A 78 47.69 51.23 29.98
CA VAL A 78 47.79 52.69 29.94
C VAL A 78 46.55 53.26 30.63
N ASN A 79 46.77 53.98 31.73
CA ASN A 79 45.71 54.49 32.59
C ASN A 79 45.61 56.02 32.54
N PHE A 80 44.43 56.53 32.19
CA PHE A 80 44.16 57.97 32.20
C PHE A 80 43.53 58.38 33.53
N THR A 81 44.17 59.30 34.24
CA THR A 81 43.61 59.90 35.47
C THR A 81 43.24 61.37 35.30
N ALA A 82 43.58 61.99 34.16
CA ALA A 82 43.24 63.37 33.80
C ALA A 82 42.89 63.46 32.30
N ALA A 83 42.25 64.57 31.88
CA ALA A 83 41.76 64.77 30.52
C ALA A 83 42.86 65.18 29.53
N PHE A 84 43.66 64.21 29.11
CA PHE A 84 44.75 64.38 28.14
C PHE A 84 44.63 63.41 26.96
N THR A 85 45.41 63.70 25.92
CA THR A 85 45.49 62.90 24.69
C THR A 85 46.77 62.06 24.67
N LEU A 86 46.66 60.79 24.33
CA LEU A 86 47.74 59.96 23.81
C LEU A 86 47.64 59.92 22.28
N ALA A 87 48.63 60.46 21.59
CA ALA A 87 48.71 60.41 20.12
C ALA A 87 49.80 59.44 19.66
N ILE A 88 49.42 58.48 18.81
CA ILE A 88 50.26 57.38 18.34
C ILE A 88 50.34 57.48 16.81
N SER A 89 51.52 57.83 16.30
CA SER A 89 51.73 58.08 14.86
C SER A 89 51.83 56.81 14.01
N GLY A 90 52.28 55.72 14.61
CA GLY A 90 52.43 54.38 14.04
C GLY A 90 51.42 53.39 14.63
N ASP A 91 51.85 52.16 14.89
CA ASP A 91 51.00 51.02 15.21
C ASP A 91 50.86 50.75 16.72
N ILE A 92 49.72 50.19 17.12
CA ILE A 92 49.54 49.51 18.41
C ILE A 92 49.64 48.00 18.20
N THR A 93 50.47 47.33 19.00
CA THR A 93 50.54 45.86 19.03
C THR A 93 50.38 45.35 20.46
N THR A 94 49.51 44.36 20.68
CA THR A 94 49.52 43.58 21.93
C THR A 94 50.35 42.32 21.73
N ASN A 95 51.31 42.09 22.62
CA ASN A 95 52.20 40.93 22.66
C ASN A 95 52.04 40.21 24.00
N GLY A 96 52.21 38.89 23.99
CA GLY A 96 52.04 38.03 25.18
C GLY A 96 51.31 36.75 24.84
N SER A 97 51.21 35.82 25.80
CA SER A 97 50.42 34.59 25.67
C SER A 97 49.40 34.52 26.80
N GLY A 98 48.11 34.74 26.50
CA GLY A 98 47.01 34.45 27.43
C GLY A 98 46.63 35.56 28.42
N LEU A 99 47.07 36.81 28.23
CA LEU A 99 46.99 37.87 29.26
C LEU A 99 46.36 39.19 28.75
N THR A 100 45.97 40.08 29.67
CA THR A 100 45.09 41.24 29.40
C THR A 100 45.87 42.56 29.34
N SER A 101 45.82 43.23 28.20
CA SER A 101 46.28 44.63 28.05
C SER A 101 45.09 45.59 28.05
N ALA A 102 45.29 46.84 28.45
CA ALA A 102 44.17 47.77 28.54
C ALA A 102 44.52 49.25 28.32
N PHE A 103 43.56 49.97 27.74
CA PHE A 103 43.39 51.41 27.98
C PHE A 103 42.31 51.60 29.05
N THR A 104 42.65 52.22 30.17
CA THR A 104 41.69 52.54 31.23
C THR A 104 41.45 54.04 31.35
N GLY A 105 40.25 54.41 31.78
CA GLY A 105 39.78 55.78 31.85
C GLY A 105 38.28 55.82 32.08
N ASN A 106 37.76 57.00 32.39
CA ASN A 106 36.36 57.22 32.77
C ASN A 106 35.76 58.53 32.20
N ASN A 107 36.48 59.26 31.34
CA ASN A 107 36.06 60.56 30.81
C ASN A 107 36.20 60.63 29.28
N VAL A 108 35.24 61.25 28.60
CA VAL A 108 35.22 61.41 27.13
C VAL A 108 36.40 62.25 26.58
N ASN A 109 36.97 63.12 27.41
CA ASN A 109 38.12 63.96 27.07
C ASN A 109 39.47 63.27 27.33
N GLN A 110 39.45 62.00 27.77
CA GLN A 110 40.64 61.14 27.77
C GLN A 110 40.71 60.48 26.39
N ILE A 111 41.68 60.89 25.58
CA ILE A 111 41.67 60.57 24.14
C ILE A 111 42.86 59.68 23.79
N VAL A 112 42.61 58.63 23.02
CA VAL A 112 43.62 57.85 22.33
C VAL A 112 43.42 58.04 20.83
N ASN A 113 44.37 58.70 20.18
CA ASN A 113 44.38 58.91 18.73
C ASN A 113 45.44 58.01 18.11
N LEU A 114 45.00 57.11 17.23
CA LEU A 114 45.87 56.16 16.53
C LEU A 114 45.87 56.45 15.04
N ALA A 115 47.05 56.75 14.47
CA ALA A 115 47.19 56.98 13.04
C ALA A 115 47.56 55.70 12.24
N GLY A 116 48.15 54.69 12.88
CA GLY A 116 48.50 53.39 12.28
C GLY A 116 47.49 52.27 12.55
N ASN A 117 47.97 51.03 12.50
CA ASN A 117 47.19 49.80 12.70
C ASN A 117 47.04 49.47 14.19
N LEU A 118 45.98 48.70 14.51
CA LEU A 118 45.84 48.03 15.80
C LEU A 118 45.97 46.52 15.57
N SER A 119 46.90 45.86 16.24
CA SER A 119 47.09 44.41 16.15
C SER A 119 46.89 43.77 17.53
N VAL A 120 45.78 43.03 17.68
CA VAL A 120 45.55 42.19 18.86
C VAL A 120 45.99 40.78 18.51
N THR A 121 47.17 40.36 18.97
CA THR A 121 47.75 39.07 18.58
C THR A 121 47.06 37.88 19.27
N SER A 122 47.30 36.68 18.74
CA SER A 122 46.66 35.44 19.20
C SER A 122 46.79 35.23 20.71
N GLY A 123 45.70 34.81 21.35
CA GLY A 123 45.67 34.52 22.79
C GLY A 123 45.69 35.73 23.72
N ASN A 124 45.81 36.97 23.21
CA ASN A 124 45.79 38.18 24.04
C ASN A 124 44.40 38.79 24.13
N ILE A 125 44.11 39.46 25.24
CA ILE A 125 42.91 40.29 25.42
C ILE A 125 43.35 41.76 25.44
N HIS A 126 42.71 42.61 24.64
CA HIS A 126 42.87 44.07 24.74
C HIS A 126 41.56 44.73 25.12
N ASN A 127 41.53 45.38 26.28
CA ASN A 127 40.37 46.10 26.79
C ASN A 127 40.47 47.59 26.47
N ILE A 128 39.44 48.15 25.84
CA ILE A 128 39.30 49.60 25.67
C ILE A 128 38.20 50.09 26.62
N GLY A 129 38.62 50.81 27.67
CA GLY A 129 37.76 51.38 28.71
C GLY A 129 37.08 52.69 28.33
N GLY A 130 36.92 53.59 29.31
CA GLY A 130 36.12 54.82 29.19
C GLY A 130 36.72 55.96 28.38
N VAL A 131 37.84 55.73 27.67
CA VAL A 131 38.54 56.72 26.83
C VAL A 131 37.82 56.92 25.50
N THR A 132 37.91 58.09 24.88
CA THR A 132 37.59 58.24 23.45
C THR A 132 38.74 57.64 22.64
N PHE A 133 38.46 56.56 21.90
CA PHE A 133 39.45 55.88 21.08
C PHE A 133 39.12 56.09 19.60
N THR A 134 40.05 56.70 18.87
CA THR A 134 39.87 57.04 17.46
C THR A 134 41.06 56.56 16.64
N MET A 135 40.81 55.66 15.68
CA MET A 135 41.72 55.49 14.54
C MET A 135 41.46 56.61 13.55
N THR A 136 42.44 57.49 13.32
CA THR A 136 42.26 58.71 12.54
C THR A 136 42.41 58.50 11.03
N ASN A 137 42.99 57.37 10.60
CA ASN A 137 43.21 57.02 9.21
C ASN A 137 42.37 55.80 8.78
N ASN A 138 41.33 56.04 7.98
CA ASN A 138 40.41 55.00 7.49
C ASN A 138 41.08 53.96 6.55
N ALA A 139 42.31 54.20 6.08
CA ALA A 139 43.07 53.25 5.28
C ALA A 139 43.86 52.23 6.12
N ARG A 140 43.77 52.27 7.46
CA ARG A 140 44.43 51.32 8.36
C ARG A 140 43.46 50.24 8.86
N THR A 141 44.00 49.21 9.50
CA THR A 141 43.21 48.04 9.94
C THR A 141 43.46 47.72 11.41
N ALA A 142 42.38 47.51 12.15
CA ALA A 142 42.38 46.81 13.42
C ALA A 142 42.26 45.29 13.17
N THR A 143 43.37 44.58 13.29
CA THR A 143 43.46 43.12 13.10
C THR A 143 43.32 42.43 14.45
N ILE A 144 42.31 41.56 14.58
CA ILE A 144 41.95 40.88 15.82
C ILE A 144 42.19 39.38 15.64
N ASN A 145 43.29 38.90 16.21
CA ASN A 145 43.69 37.50 16.29
C ASN A 145 43.55 36.94 17.72
N GLY A 146 43.48 37.81 18.73
CA GLY A 146 43.03 37.51 20.09
C GLY A 146 41.63 38.05 20.35
N THR A 147 41.41 38.69 21.49
CA THR A 147 40.13 39.29 21.88
C THR A 147 40.25 40.80 22.01
N LEU A 148 39.46 41.56 21.26
CA LEU A 148 39.25 43.00 21.48
C LEU A 148 37.93 43.20 22.22
N SER A 149 37.98 43.83 23.40
CA SER A 149 36.83 44.03 24.27
C SER A 149 36.62 45.50 24.63
N PHE A 150 35.37 45.97 24.55
CA PHE A 150 34.98 47.30 25.03
C PHE A 150 34.32 47.19 26.41
N THR A 151 34.93 47.82 27.42
CA THR A 151 34.55 47.59 28.83
C THR A 151 33.84 48.78 29.50
N SER A 152 33.62 49.87 28.77
CA SER A 152 32.92 51.07 29.27
C SER A 152 31.90 51.60 28.26
N ALA A 153 30.88 52.30 28.74
CA ALA A 153 29.90 53.08 27.97
C ALA A 153 30.32 54.56 27.77
N THR A 154 31.47 54.99 28.32
CA THR A 154 32.02 56.36 28.17
C THR A 154 33.03 56.49 27.03
N GLY A 155 32.98 57.61 26.30
CA GLY A 155 33.93 57.95 25.22
C GLY A 155 33.60 57.25 23.90
N THR A 156 33.73 57.95 22.77
CA THR A 156 33.42 57.41 21.44
C THR A 156 34.46 56.36 21.03
N LYS A 157 34.02 55.35 20.27
CA LYS A 157 34.87 54.27 19.76
C LYS A 157 34.78 54.24 18.24
N THR A 158 35.81 54.73 17.58
CA THR A 158 35.91 54.77 16.12
C THR A 158 37.15 54.01 15.69
N LEU A 159 36.94 52.93 14.94
CA LEU A 159 38.01 52.18 14.29
C LEU A 159 37.97 52.45 12.78
N ALA A 160 39.08 52.18 12.10
CA ALA A 160 39.15 52.21 10.65
C ALA A 160 38.55 50.92 10.07
N ASN A 161 39.29 50.16 9.26
CA ASN A 161 38.88 48.81 8.88
C ASN A 161 39.06 47.87 10.08
N VAL A 162 38.16 46.89 10.25
CA VAL A 162 38.26 45.86 11.28
C VAL A 162 38.32 44.50 10.61
N ALA A 163 39.32 43.69 10.97
CA ALA A 163 39.48 42.32 10.50
C ALA A 163 39.52 41.37 11.69
N VAL A 164 38.50 40.53 11.84
CA VAL A 164 38.47 39.45 12.84
C VAL A 164 38.87 38.15 12.14
N THR A 165 39.99 37.59 12.59
CA THR A 165 40.56 36.36 12.02
C THR A 165 39.83 35.11 12.53
N SER A 166 40.23 33.92 12.07
CA SER A 166 39.61 32.63 12.38
C SER A 166 39.63 32.21 13.85
N ILE A 167 40.41 32.88 14.69
CA ILE A 167 40.45 32.66 16.15
C ILE A 167 40.17 33.95 16.95
N GLY A 168 39.88 35.04 16.23
CA GLY A 168 39.66 36.34 16.80
C GLY A 168 38.27 36.49 17.41
N THR A 169 38.18 37.27 18.49
CA THR A 169 36.91 37.63 19.15
C THR A 169 36.78 39.14 19.29
N LEU A 170 35.66 39.69 18.83
CA LEU A 170 35.25 41.07 19.10
C LEU A 170 34.05 41.07 20.08
N THR A 171 34.18 41.76 21.20
CA THR A 171 33.20 41.71 22.28
C THR A 171 33.06 43.04 23.03
N ASN A 172 32.07 43.10 23.92
CA ASN A 172 31.87 44.17 24.89
C ASN A 172 31.28 43.60 26.18
N SER A 173 31.56 44.25 27.32
CA SER A 173 30.90 43.94 28.60
C SER A 173 29.77 44.90 28.94
N VAL A 174 29.60 45.99 28.18
CA VAL A 174 28.57 47.03 28.39
C VAL A 174 28.07 47.60 27.07
N ALA A 175 26.80 48.03 27.03
CA ALA A 175 26.15 48.52 25.80
C ALA A 175 26.95 49.63 25.14
N ARG A 176 27.27 49.43 23.86
CA ARG A 176 28.16 50.34 23.14
C ARG A 176 28.01 50.25 21.64
N THR A 177 28.07 51.42 21.00
CA THR A 177 28.27 51.57 19.56
C THR A 177 29.75 51.75 19.20
N ILE A 178 30.21 51.01 18.20
CA ILE A 178 31.48 51.23 17.52
C ILE A 178 31.22 51.62 16.06
N ALA A 179 31.89 52.69 15.61
CA ALA A 179 31.87 53.10 14.21
C ALA A 179 33.11 52.54 13.50
N ILE A 180 32.92 51.90 12.34
CA ILE A 180 34.00 51.28 11.56
C ILE A 180 33.85 51.59 10.06
N GLN A 181 34.94 51.52 9.31
CA GLN A 181 34.91 51.72 7.86
C GLN A 181 34.50 50.44 7.12
N ASN A 182 35.21 49.33 7.29
CA ASN A 182 34.87 48.03 6.69
C ASN A 182 35.02 46.92 7.74
N LEU A 183 34.24 45.85 7.61
CA LEU A 183 34.32 44.66 8.46
C LEU A 183 34.73 43.44 7.64
N THR A 184 35.81 42.77 8.02
CA THR A 184 36.25 41.50 7.44
C THR A 184 36.23 40.42 8.51
N LEU A 185 35.56 39.31 8.23
CA LEU A 185 35.43 38.16 9.13
C LEU A 185 35.94 36.93 8.40
N THR A 186 36.78 36.12 9.02
CA THR A 186 37.23 34.82 8.47
C THR A 186 36.55 33.69 9.21
N ASP A 187 36.19 32.57 8.57
CA ASP A 187 35.56 31.44 9.27
C ASP A 187 36.32 31.06 10.56
N GLY A 188 35.58 31.02 11.67
CA GLY A 188 36.07 30.87 13.05
C GLY A 188 36.05 32.18 13.85
N ALA A 189 35.94 33.34 13.18
CA ALA A 189 35.77 34.63 13.82
C ALA A 189 34.50 34.68 14.68
N THR A 190 34.61 35.30 15.86
CA THR A 190 33.47 35.47 16.77
C THR A 190 33.20 36.95 17.04
N ILE A 191 31.94 37.37 16.87
CA ILE A 191 31.42 38.63 17.39
C ILE A 191 30.36 38.29 18.43
N ASN A 192 30.65 38.56 19.71
CA ASN A 192 29.73 38.23 20.78
C ASN A 192 29.56 39.43 21.71
N GLY A 193 28.46 40.16 21.60
CA GLY A 193 28.21 41.34 22.42
C GLY A 193 27.55 40.98 23.76
N THR A 194 28.33 40.52 24.74
CA THR A 194 27.79 40.14 26.06
C THR A 194 27.08 41.29 26.77
N GLY A 195 27.37 42.55 26.39
CA GLY A 195 26.66 43.74 26.83
C GLY A 195 25.83 44.46 25.76
N SER A 196 25.42 43.83 24.65
CA SER A 196 24.75 44.48 23.48
C SER A 196 25.68 45.42 22.69
N LEU A 197 26.59 44.83 21.90
CA LEU A 197 27.48 45.55 21.00
C LEU A 197 26.74 45.99 19.74
N THR A 198 26.81 47.28 19.40
CA THR A 198 26.36 47.82 18.12
C THR A 198 27.56 48.12 17.23
N ILE A 199 27.59 47.55 16.03
CA ILE A 199 28.63 47.80 15.03
C ILE A 199 28.01 48.53 13.84
N ASN A 200 28.46 49.75 13.59
CA ASN A 200 28.05 50.55 12.43
C ASN A 200 29.20 50.61 11.42
N ALA A 201 29.11 49.80 10.36
CA ALA A 201 30.04 49.81 9.25
C ALA A 201 29.54 50.73 8.13
N ALA A 202 30.27 51.82 7.87
CA ALA A 202 29.95 52.75 6.78
C ALA A 202 30.22 52.14 5.38
N GLY A 203 31.14 51.18 5.29
CA GLY A 203 31.49 50.44 4.10
C GLY A 203 30.99 48.99 4.14
N SER A 204 31.82 48.06 3.70
CA SER A 204 31.41 46.70 3.35
C SER A 204 31.62 45.68 4.48
N LEU A 205 30.86 44.59 4.43
CA LEU A 205 31.12 43.35 5.17
C LEU A 205 31.67 42.29 4.20
N SER A 206 32.82 41.70 4.51
CA SER A 206 33.39 40.56 3.79
C SER A 206 33.55 39.37 4.73
N VAL A 207 32.91 38.25 4.42
CA VAL A 207 33.07 36.97 5.12
C VAL A 207 33.91 36.04 4.25
N LEU A 208 35.15 35.81 4.65
CA LEU A 208 36.14 35.02 3.94
C LEU A 208 36.08 33.55 4.38
N SER A 209 36.27 32.65 3.42
CA SER A 209 36.44 31.22 3.71
C SER A 209 37.69 30.98 4.55
N GLY A 210 37.59 30.16 5.59
CA GLY A 210 38.71 29.75 6.44
C GLY A 210 38.96 28.25 6.38
N THR A 211 39.33 27.66 7.53
CA THR A 211 39.46 26.20 7.64
C THR A 211 38.09 25.55 7.44
N PHE A 212 38.04 24.50 6.63
CA PHE A 212 36.80 23.79 6.33
C PHE A 212 36.06 23.38 7.62
N GLY A 213 34.76 23.66 7.69
CA GLY A 213 33.90 23.34 8.84
C GLY A 213 33.77 24.43 9.89
N ASN A 214 34.65 25.44 9.89
CA ASN A 214 34.49 26.60 10.77
C ASN A 214 33.37 27.54 10.28
N GLN A 215 32.87 28.40 11.17
CA GLN A 215 31.87 29.41 10.86
C GLN A 215 32.23 30.75 11.51
N VAL A 216 31.84 31.85 10.88
CA VAL A 216 31.72 33.14 11.57
C VAL A 216 30.50 33.09 12.48
N SER A 217 30.71 33.36 13.76
CA SER A 217 29.64 33.38 14.78
C SER A 217 29.26 34.81 15.13
N LEU A 218 28.08 35.25 14.66
CA LEU A 218 27.45 36.50 15.08
C LEU A 218 26.47 36.23 16.22
N GLY A 219 26.93 36.42 17.46
CA GLY A 219 26.14 36.31 18.68
C GLY A 219 25.23 37.52 18.93
N ASN A 220 25.06 37.87 20.21
CA ASN A 220 24.24 39.02 20.62
C ASN A 220 24.89 40.35 20.18
N CYS A 221 24.55 40.85 18.99
CA CYS A 221 25.03 42.15 18.52
C CYS A 221 24.00 42.82 17.60
N ILE A 222 24.01 44.14 17.56
CA ILE A 222 23.35 44.92 16.51
C ILE A 222 24.40 45.20 15.44
N LEU A 223 24.06 44.95 14.18
CA LEU A 223 24.98 45.16 13.06
C LEU A 223 24.27 46.03 12.02
N SER A 224 24.94 47.09 11.56
CA SER A 224 24.49 47.92 10.46
C SER A 224 25.58 48.02 9.41
N ILE A 225 25.33 47.52 8.20
CA ILE A 225 26.24 47.57 7.06
C ILE A 225 25.63 48.45 5.98
N THR A 226 26.31 49.55 5.66
CA THR A 226 25.85 50.49 4.63
C THR A 226 26.30 50.07 3.23
N GLY A 227 27.53 49.55 3.09
CA GLY A 227 28.09 49.03 1.85
C GLY A 227 27.66 47.60 1.53
N THR A 228 28.35 46.95 0.59
CA THR A 228 28.02 45.59 0.16
C THR A 228 28.37 44.55 1.22
N THR A 229 27.63 43.44 1.22
CA THR A 229 27.94 42.26 2.05
C THR A 229 28.30 41.10 1.15
N THR A 230 29.53 40.57 1.25
CA THR A 230 29.98 39.41 0.47
C THR A 230 30.27 38.25 1.39
N VAL A 231 29.68 37.08 1.13
CA VAL A 231 29.82 35.87 1.94
C VAL A 231 30.42 34.75 1.10
N ALA A 232 31.73 34.54 1.23
CA ALA A 232 32.47 33.42 0.65
C ALA A 232 32.69 32.26 1.64
N GLY A 233 32.73 32.55 2.95
CA GLY A 233 32.72 31.56 4.03
C GLY A 233 31.31 31.24 4.55
N LYS A 234 31.20 30.79 5.81
CA LYS A 234 29.92 30.52 6.51
C LYS A 234 29.62 31.63 7.51
N LEU A 235 28.61 32.45 7.23
CA LEU A 235 28.09 33.47 8.15
C LEU A 235 26.91 32.90 8.95
N SER A 236 27.11 32.63 10.25
CA SER A 236 26.07 32.10 11.14
C SER A 236 25.62 33.14 12.16
N PHE A 237 24.32 33.43 12.17
CA PHE A 237 23.68 34.14 13.27
C PHE A 237 23.43 33.14 14.40
N THR A 238 24.18 33.27 15.49
CA THR A 238 24.13 32.36 16.64
C THR A 238 23.28 32.91 17.80
N SER A 239 22.65 34.07 17.63
CA SER A 239 21.64 34.63 18.53
C SER A 239 20.49 35.24 17.75
N ALA A 240 19.26 35.09 18.25
CA ALA A 240 18.08 35.78 17.73
C ALA A 240 18.06 37.29 18.07
N THR A 241 18.87 37.71 19.06
CA THR A 241 18.89 39.09 19.56
C THR A 241 19.79 40.01 18.73
N GLY A 242 19.37 41.28 18.66
CA GLY A 242 20.09 42.32 17.94
C GLY A 242 19.82 42.30 16.44
N THR A 243 19.19 43.36 15.94
CA THR A 243 18.82 43.49 14.53
C THR A 243 20.06 43.59 13.65
N LYS A 244 20.02 42.90 12.50
CA LYS A 244 21.05 42.94 11.47
C LYS A 244 20.50 43.73 10.28
N THR A 245 21.09 44.89 9.99
CA THR A 245 20.64 45.81 8.95
C THR A 245 21.65 45.85 7.82
N PHE A 246 21.18 45.63 6.59
CA PHE A 246 21.96 45.64 5.37
C PHE A 246 21.31 46.60 4.36
N SER A 247 22.08 47.57 3.88
CA SER A 247 21.62 48.58 2.90
C SER A 247 22.32 48.48 1.55
N GLY A 248 23.48 47.81 1.48
CA GLY A 248 24.12 47.45 0.22
C GLY A 248 23.90 45.98 -0.12
N THR A 249 24.02 45.64 -1.41
CA THR A 249 23.72 44.29 -1.93
C THR A 249 24.38 43.18 -1.12
N ILE A 250 23.59 42.16 -0.77
CA ILE A 250 24.08 40.92 -0.18
C ILE A 250 24.43 39.95 -1.31
N THR A 251 25.67 39.46 -1.34
CA THR A 251 26.16 38.45 -2.27
C THR A 251 26.66 37.23 -1.49
N VAL A 252 25.99 36.10 -1.64
CA VAL A 252 26.48 34.80 -1.13
C VAL A 252 27.15 34.07 -2.27
N ALA A 253 28.48 33.97 -2.23
CA ALA A 253 29.27 33.38 -3.31
C ALA A 253 29.08 31.86 -3.38
N ALA A 254 29.54 31.25 -4.48
CA ALA A 254 29.59 29.79 -4.58
C ALA A 254 30.48 29.22 -3.46
N GLY A 255 29.96 28.25 -2.70
CA GLY A 255 30.62 27.71 -1.50
C GLY A 255 30.32 28.47 -0.20
N GLY A 256 29.84 29.73 -0.30
CA GLY A 256 29.42 30.51 0.85
C GLY A 256 28.11 30.01 1.46
N THR A 257 27.92 30.25 2.75
CA THR A 257 26.70 29.89 3.48
C THR A 257 26.17 31.08 4.28
N TRP A 258 24.91 31.44 4.05
CA TRP A 258 24.16 32.36 4.89
C TRP A 258 23.26 31.56 5.83
N ASP A 259 23.55 31.63 7.13
CA ASP A 259 22.93 30.78 8.13
C ASP A 259 22.19 31.60 9.20
N ASN A 260 20.87 31.68 9.06
CA ASN A 260 19.97 32.30 10.03
C ASN A 260 19.09 31.27 10.75
N ALA A 261 19.68 30.12 11.09
CA ALA A 261 19.00 29.07 11.84
C ALA A 261 18.45 29.55 13.20
N ALA A 262 19.17 30.45 13.89
CA ALA A 262 18.76 30.98 15.21
C ALA A 262 17.57 31.95 15.15
N GLY A 263 17.15 32.39 13.96
CA GLY A 263 15.96 33.23 13.81
C GLY A 263 16.18 34.72 14.10
N ALA A 264 17.35 35.26 13.82
CA ALA A 264 17.66 36.68 14.00
C ALA A 264 16.84 37.57 13.06
N THR A 265 16.42 38.74 13.56
CA THR A 265 15.73 39.76 12.77
C THR A 265 16.68 40.45 11.81
N CYS A 266 16.32 40.46 10.53
CA CYS A 266 17.08 41.11 9.46
C CYS A 266 16.28 42.25 8.81
N VAL A 267 16.94 43.38 8.56
CA VAL A 267 16.44 44.46 7.71
C VAL A 267 17.29 44.45 6.44
N VAL A 268 16.68 44.14 5.30
CA VAL A 268 17.36 43.93 4.00
C VAL A 268 16.91 44.98 3.01
N ASN A 269 17.31 46.23 3.24
CA ASN A 269 17.05 47.36 2.35
C ASN A 269 18.03 47.33 1.15
N CYS A 270 18.12 46.19 0.48
CA CYS A 270 19.08 45.93 -0.57
C CYS A 270 18.66 44.78 -1.49
N SER A 271 19.34 44.64 -2.62
CA SER A 271 19.26 43.44 -3.47
C SER A 271 20.00 42.25 -2.84
N ILE A 272 19.62 41.03 -3.25
CA ILE A 272 20.24 39.77 -2.81
C ILE A 272 20.64 38.94 -4.03
N THR A 273 21.87 38.47 -4.08
CA THR A 273 22.38 37.54 -5.09
C THR A 273 23.01 36.34 -4.38
N SER A 274 22.53 35.12 -4.63
CA SER A 274 23.04 33.91 -3.96
C SER A 274 23.39 32.79 -4.93
N GLN A 275 24.68 32.44 -4.98
CA GLN A 275 25.19 31.21 -5.59
C GLN A 275 25.53 30.14 -4.52
N GLY A 276 25.47 30.52 -3.24
CA GLY A 276 25.78 29.68 -2.10
C GLY A 276 24.55 29.01 -1.47
N LEU A 277 24.72 28.53 -0.24
CA LEU A 277 23.66 27.92 0.56
C LEU A 277 22.99 28.97 1.45
N TRP A 278 21.66 28.92 1.53
CA TRP A 278 20.87 29.65 2.51
C TRP A 278 20.15 28.61 3.36
N THR A 279 20.39 28.60 4.67
CA THR A 279 19.86 27.54 5.54
C THR A 279 18.41 27.81 5.95
N ASN A 280 17.68 26.72 6.24
CA ASN A 280 16.35 26.82 6.82
C ASN A 280 16.42 27.30 8.28
N PRO A 281 15.49 28.16 8.73
CA PRO A 281 15.36 28.49 10.13
C PRO A 281 14.92 27.24 10.92
N THR A 282 15.67 26.87 11.97
CA THR A 282 15.35 25.72 12.84
C THR A 282 15.07 26.09 14.29
N GLY A 283 15.57 27.25 14.76
CA GLY A 283 15.47 27.72 16.16
C GLY A 283 14.64 28.99 16.36
N GLY A 284 13.95 29.50 15.33
CA GLY A 284 13.15 30.73 15.38
C GLY A 284 12.49 31.07 14.05
N VAL A 285 11.85 32.24 13.95
CA VAL A 285 11.08 32.65 12.75
C VAL A 285 11.95 33.34 11.69
N ALA A 286 13.20 33.73 11.97
CA ALA A 286 14.08 34.44 11.02
C ALA A 286 13.34 35.52 10.18
N PRO A 287 12.76 36.56 10.81
CA PRO A 287 11.97 37.56 10.10
C PRO A 287 12.88 38.51 9.32
N TYR A 288 12.54 38.73 8.04
CA TYR A 288 13.19 39.70 7.17
C TYR A 288 12.23 40.85 6.87
N SER A 289 12.77 42.07 6.85
CA SER A 289 11.97 43.25 6.54
C SER A 289 12.65 44.19 5.57
N VAL A 290 11.82 44.90 4.78
CA VAL A 290 12.23 46.02 3.94
C VAL A 290 11.46 47.25 4.40
N THR A 291 12.20 48.25 4.87
CA THR A 291 11.66 49.47 5.50
C THR A 291 11.98 50.73 4.72
N SER A 292 12.82 50.64 3.68
CA SER A 292 13.15 51.77 2.81
C SER A 292 11.96 52.24 1.97
N SER A 293 12.02 53.49 1.52
CA SER A 293 11.00 54.10 0.67
C SER A 293 11.56 54.43 -0.71
N GLY A 294 10.78 54.18 -1.76
CA GLY A 294 11.09 54.59 -3.15
C GLY A 294 12.16 53.78 -3.87
N GLN A 295 12.67 52.70 -3.27
CA GLN A 295 13.76 51.90 -3.84
C GLN A 295 13.24 50.66 -4.58
N SER A 296 14.07 50.10 -5.46
CA SER A 296 13.81 48.83 -6.16
C SER A 296 14.92 47.84 -5.89
N TYR A 297 14.56 46.65 -5.41
CA TYR A 297 15.49 45.57 -5.09
C TYR A 297 15.21 44.34 -5.95
N THR A 298 16.27 43.59 -6.25
CA THR A 298 16.16 42.32 -6.98
C THR A 298 16.74 41.18 -6.15
N TYR A 299 15.99 40.09 -6.03
CA TYR A 299 16.44 38.85 -5.40
C TYR A 299 16.70 37.81 -6.49
N THR A 300 17.92 37.26 -6.51
CA THR A 300 18.38 36.29 -7.52
C THR A 300 19.17 35.18 -6.86
N CYS A 301 18.97 33.93 -7.30
CA CYS A 301 19.83 32.83 -6.90
C CYS A 301 20.13 31.90 -8.07
N GLY A 302 21.22 31.14 -7.96
CA GLY A 302 21.64 30.17 -8.97
C GLY A 302 20.69 28.96 -9.07
N PRO A 303 20.79 28.17 -10.15
CA PRO A 303 20.03 26.94 -10.32
C PRO A 303 20.17 26.00 -9.12
N GLY A 304 19.05 25.45 -8.64
CA GLY A 304 19.01 24.54 -7.48
C GLY A 304 19.35 25.19 -6.13
N LYS A 305 19.49 26.52 -6.08
CA LYS A 305 19.64 27.28 -4.83
C LYS A 305 18.31 27.91 -4.42
N SER A 306 18.19 28.25 -3.15
CA SER A 306 17.06 29.01 -2.64
C SER A 306 17.54 30.08 -1.68
N ILE A 307 16.88 31.24 -1.71
CA ILE A 307 16.95 32.22 -0.62
C ILE A 307 15.87 31.82 0.39
N VAL A 308 16.26 31.63 1.65
CA VAL A 308 15.33 31.16 2.69
C VAL A 308 15.14 32.24 3.76
N MET A 309 13.88 32.53 4.05
CA MET A 309 13.46 33.43 5.11
C MET A 309 12.33 32.73 5.89
N GLY A 310 12.10 33.05 7.16
CA GLY A 310 10.82 32.61 7.72
C GLY A 310 9.70 33.52 7.26
N SER A 311 9.83 34.83 7.42
CA SER A 311 8.90 35.80 6.84
C SER A 311 9.60 36.93 6.09
N LEU A 312 8.88 37.53 5.15
CA LEU A 312 9.26 38.76 4.46
C LEU A 312 8.17 39.82 4.67
N THR A 313 8.52 40.92 5.33
CA THR A 313 7.62 42.03 5.62
C THR A 313 8.11 43.32 4.95
N MET A 314 7.32 43.85 4.03
CA MET A 314 7.60 45.10 3.32
C MET A 314 6.76 46.23 3.93
N ASN A 315 7.42 47.14 4.65
CA ASN A 315 6.78 48.22 5.43
C ASN A 315 7.01 49.64 4.90
N GLY A 316 7.89 49.81 3.91
CA GLY A 316 8.08 51.08 3.20
C GLY A 316 7.35 51.12 1.86
N THR A 317 7.79 51.98 0.94
CA THR A 317 7.23 52.10 -0.42
C THR A 317 8.12 51.45 -1.49
N SER A 318 9.06 50.59 -1.10
CA SER A 318 10.00 49.94 -2.02
C SER A 318 9.38 48.74 -2.75
N THR A 319 9.99 48.36 -3.86
CA THR A 319 9.61 47.19 -4.65
C THR A 319 10.67 46.09 -4.58
N ILE A 320 10.22 44.83 -4.63
CA ILE A 320 11.07 43.64 -4.74
C ILE A 320 10.68 42.90 -6.02
N THR A 321 11.68 42.66 -6.88
CA THR A 321 11.60 41.77 -8.03
C THR A 321 12.26 40.44 -7.67
N ASN A 322 11.46 39.39 -7.48
CA ASN A 322 11.98 38.05 -7.20
C ASN A 322 12.22 37.26 -8.48
N THR A 323 13.49 37.02 -8.79
CA THR A 323 13.96 36.10 -9.85
C THR A 323 14.57 34.82 -9.27
N ALA A 324 14.65 34.72 -7.95
CA ALA A 324 15.17 33.57 -7.22
C ALA A 324 14.08 32.53 -6.94
N THR A 325 14.51 31.34 -6.51
CA THR A 325 13.66 30.47 -5.68
C THR A 325 13.66 31.02 -4.25
N LEU A 326 12.57 31.65 -3.85
CA LEU A 326 12.37 32.18 -2.50
C LEU A 326 11.54 31.18 -1.68
N THR A 327 12.03 30.78 -0.51
CA THR A 327 11.30 29.91 0.42
C THR A 327 10.97 30.69 1.68
N LEU A 328 9.68 30.73 2.02
CA LEU A 328 9.14 31.39 3.22
C LEU A 328 8.56 30.33 4.16
N ALA A 329 9.08 30.28 5.39
CA ALA A 329 8.84 29.22 6.37
C ALA A 329 8.11 29.66 7.65
N SER A 330 7.49 30.83 7.66
CA SER A 330 6.71 31.32 8.79
C SER A 330 5.46 30.47 9.01
N PRO A 331 5.14 30.05 10.26
CA PRO A 331 3.94 29.28 10.57
C PRO A 331 2.65 30.12 10.52
N THR A 332 2.76 31.45 10.56
CA THR A 332 1.62 32.38 10.53
C THR A 332 1.53 33.05 9.17
N THR A 333 2.11 34.25 9.06
CA THR A 333 2.15 35.04 7.83
C THR A 333 3.55 34.97 7.22
N ALA A 334 3.63 34.52 5.97
CA ALA A 334 4.90 34.36 5.26
C ALA A 334 5.32 35.61 4.50
N LEU A 335 4.42 36.21 3.71
CA LEU A 335 4.65 37.45 2.97
C LEU A 335 3.67 38.53 3.41
N THR A 336 4.18 39.69 3.81
CA THR A 336 3.38 40.87 4.13
C THR A 336 3.83 42.05 3.27
N ALA A 337 2.90 42.62 2.50
CA ALA A 337 3.12 43.85 1.74
C ALA A 337 2.18 44.95 2.26
N GLN A 338 2.75 46.00 2.84
CA GLN A 338 2.01 47.16 3.36
C GLN A 338 2.69 48.48 2.99
N GLY A 339 2.00 49.61 3.19
CA GLY A 339 2.59 50.95 3.04
C GLY A 339 2.91 51.39 1.60
N GLY A 340 2.23 50.83 0.58
CA GLY A 340 2.49 51.15 -0.83
C GLY A 340 3.66 50.37 -1.44
N SER A 341 4.07 49.27 -0.80
CA SER A 341 5.13 48.39 -1.30
C SER A 341 4.69 47.51 -2.48
N GLY A 342 5.64 46.93 -3.21
CA GLY A 342 5.37 46.04 -4.34
C GLY A 342 6.22 44.77 -4.34
N PHE A 343 5.60 43.59 -4.38
CA PHE A 343 6.28 42.31 -4.58
C PHE A 343 5.91 41.71 -5.95
N PHE A 344 6.90 41.53 -6.82
CA PHE A 344 6.73 41.01 -8.17
C PHE A 344 7.51 39.71 -8.34
N ASN A 345 6.81 38.59 -8.54
CA ASN A 345 7.46 37.29 -8.69
C ASN A 345 7.64 36.89 -10.15
N TYR A 346 8.86 36.52 -10.54
CA TYR A 346 9.25 36.08 -11.90
C TYR A 346 9.80 34.64 -11.93
N ASN A 347 9.96 34.00 -10.78
CA ASN A 347 10.44 32.62 -10.67
C ASN A 347 9.63 31.88 -9.59
N LEU A 348 10.24 31.27 -8.58
CA LEU A 348 9.53 30.40 -7.63
C LEU A 348 9.41 31.06 -6.24
N VAL A 349 8.21 31.04 -5.68
CA VAL A 349 7.98 31.26 -4.24
C VAL A 349 7.39 30.00 -3.63
N ASN A 350 8.05 29.46 -2.60
CA ASN A 350 7.58 28.34 -1.80
C ASN A 350 7.05 28.83 -0.44
N PHE A 351 5.81 28.45 -0.13
CA PHE A 351 5.15 28.66 1.15
C PHE A 351 5.10 27.34 1.93
N SER A 352 5.97 27.21 2.94
CA SER A 352 6.31 25.91 3.52
C SER A 352 5.73 25.62 4.90
N ALA A 353 5.08 26.59 5.57
CA ALA A 353 4.51 26.39 6.89
C ALA A 353 3.30 27.30 7.24
N CYS A 354 2.95 28.26 6.38
CA CYS A 354 2.03 29.34 6.75
C CYS A 354 0.57 28.92 6.73
N THR A 355 -0.20 29.44 7.68
CA THR A 355 -1.67 29.42 7.60
C THR A 355 -2.19 30.51 6.67
N THR A 356 -1.69 31.75 6.81
CA THR A 356 -2.01 32.88 5.94
C THR A 356 -0.79 33.29 5.14
N CYS A 357 -0.60 32.73 3.95
CA CYS A 357 0.70 32.88 3.29
C CYS A 357 1.00 34.27 2.72
N VAL A 358 -0.02 35.03 2.34
CA VAL A 358 0.13 36.40 1.85
C VAL A 358 -0.87 37.32 2.55
N SER A 359 -0.39 38.46 3.02
CA SER A 359 -1.21 39.56 3.55
C SER A 359 -0.85 40.85 2.82
N VAL A 360 -1.86 41.58 2.34
CA VAL A 360 -1.67 42.81 1.56
C VAL A 360 -2.54 43.91 2.15
N THR A 361 -1.95 45.09 2.40
CA THR A 361 -2.66 46.29 2.84
C THR A 361 -2.17 47.50 2.05
N ALA A 362 -3.03 48.09 1.21
CA ALA A 362 -2.69 49.26 0.38
C ALA A 362 -1.35 49.09 -0.39
N SER A 363 -1.12 47.92 -0.98
CA SER A 363 0.15 47.51 -1.62
C SER A 363 -0.12 46.51 -2.75
N THR A 364 0.92 46.12 -3.49
CA THR A 364 0.78 45.22 -4.66
C THR A 364 1.58 43.93 -4.47
N VAL A 365 0.93 42.79 -4.67
CA VAL A 365 1.59 41.48 -4.82
C VAL A 365 1.16 40.91 -6.18
N ASN A 366 2.11 40.66 -7.08
CA ASN A 366 1.81 40.26 -8.45
C ASN A 366 2.47 38.92 -8.80
N PHE A 367 1.61 37.95 -9.13
CA PHE A 367 1.96 36.59 -9.51
C PHE A 367 1.65 36.27 -10.99
N THR A 368 1.53 37.29 -11.84
CA THR A 368 1.10 37.13 -13.24
C THR A 368 2.23 37.16 -14.28
N PHE A 369 3.48 37.41 -13.87
CA PHE A 369 4.60 37.44 -14.82
C PHE A 369 4.94 36.05 -15.37
N ALA A 370 5.42 36.02 -16.61
CA ALA A 370 5.88 34.79 -17.26
C ALA A 370 6.94 34.08 -16.40
N ASN A 371 6.89 32.74 -16.38
CA ASN A 371 7.78 31.82 -15.63
C ASN A 371 7.60 31.78 -14.10
N ASN A 372 6.67 32.56 -13.54
CA ASN A 372 6.39 32.49 -12.10
C ASN A 372 5.72 31.15 -11.71
N THR A 373 6.13 30.55 -10.59
CA THR A 373 5.35 29.54 -9.86
C THR A 373 5.20 29.94 -8.40
N VAL A 374 3.96 29.86 -7.90
CA VAL A 374 3.68 29.99 -6.47
C VAL A 374 3.28 28.62 -5.94
N ASN A 375 4.09 28.07 -5.05
CA ASN A 375 3.92 26.72 -4.53
C ASN A 375 3.58 26.75 -3.03
N TYR A 376 2.42 26.20 -2.71
CA TYR A 376 2.01 25.90 -1.34
C TYR A 376 2.48 24.48 -1.02
N ASN A 377 3.41 24.32 -0.07
CA ASN A 377 4.09 23.04 0.13
C ASN A 377 4.33 22.66 1.60
N SER A 378 3.45 23.08 2.51
CA SER A 378 3.51 22.71 3.92
C SER A 378 3.30 21.22 4.18
N THR A 379 3.72 20.77 5.35
CA THR A 379 3.45 19.44 5.88
C THR A 379 2.57 19.55 7.12
N GLY A 380 1.31 19.12 7.04
CA GLY A 380 0.39 19.05 8.18
C GLY A 380 -0.34 20.35 8.55
N VAL A 381 -0.20 21.42 7.75
CA VAL A 381 -0.89 22.70 7.96
C VAL A 381 -1.72 23.05 6.72
N THR A 382 -2.99 23.40 6.92
CA THR A 382 -3.82 23.98 5.84
C THR A 382 -3.35 25.41 5.54
N GLN A 383 -3.00 25.67 4.29
CA GLN A 383 -2.53 26.98 3.84
C GLN A 383 -3.63 27.70 3.06
N ASN A 384 -3.93 28.92 3.45
CA ASN A 384 -4.85 29.78 2.72
C ASN A 384 -4.17 30.29 1.45
N VAL A 385 -4.68 29.85 0.31
CA VAL A 385 -4.28 30.35 -0.99
C VAL A 385 -4.76 31.79 -1.12
N PHE A 386 -3.84 32.69 -1.51
CA PHE A 386 -4.12 34.10 -1.64
C PHE A 386 -5.02 34.34 -2.87
N PRO A 387 -6.23 34.91 -2.72
CA PRO A 387 -7.15 35.10 -3.84
C PRO A 387 -6.60 36.14 -4.82
N THR A 388 -6.04 35.69 -5.94
CA THR A 388 -5.47 36.55 -7.00
C THR A 388 -5.35 35.79 -8.31
N THR A 389 -4.73 36.42 -9.31
CA THR A 389 -4.33 35.77 -10.55
C THR A 389 -2.90 35.24 -10.46
N TYR A 390 -2.73 33.98 -10.82
CA TYR A 390 -1.45 33.28 -10.92
C TYR A 390 -1.16 32.95 -12.38
N VAL A 391 0.11 32.93 -12.78
CA VAL A 391 0.49 32.22 -14.02
C VAL A 391 0.56 30.72 -13.76
N ASN A 392 1.32 30.29 -12.73
CA ASN A 392 1.36 28.91 -12.26
C ASN A 392 1.09 28.85 -10.75
N LEU A 393 0.18 27.96 -10.35
CA LEU A 393 -0.16 27.66 -8.97
C LEU A 393 0.20 26.20 -8.70
N ALA A 394 0.91 25.93 -7.61
CA ALA A 394 1.24 24.57 -7.20
C ALA A 394 0.82 24.28 -5.76
N ALA A 395 0.37 23.04 -5.53
CA ALA A 395 0.21 22.43 -4.22
C ALA A 395 1.05 21.14 -4.19
N SER A 396 1.97 21.02 -3.24
CA SER A 396 2.91 19.89 -3.17
C SER A 396 3.10 19.38 -1.74
N ASN A 397 3.84 18.27 -1.60
CA ASN A 397 4.03 17.53 -0.34
C ASN A 397 2.70 16.97 0.20
N SER A 398 2.37 17.25 1.46
CA SER A 398 1.14 16.80 2.14
C SER A 398 0.29 17.99 2.59
N THR A 399 0.39 19.12 1.86
CA THR A 399 -0.35 20.35 2.16
C THR A 399 -1.84 20.16 1.86
N THR A 400 -2.69 20.88 2.60
CA THR A 400 -4.01 21.28 2.11
C THR A 400 -3.92 22.75 1.70
N ALA A 401 -3.86 23.04 0.40
CA ALA A 401 -3.92 24.39 -0.13
C ALA A 401 -5.38 24.78 -0.33
N GLN A 402 -5.93 25.59 0.57
CA GLN A 402 -7.34 25.94 0.59
C GLN A 402 -7.58 27.29 -0.10
N LEU A 403 -8.44 27.32 -1.10
CA LEU A 403 -8.90 28.57 -1.72
C LEU A 403 -9.79 29.33 -0.75
N THR A 404 -9.52 30.62 -0.57
CA THR A 404 -10.29 31.52 0.31
C THR A 404 -11.09 32.58 -0.46
N GLY A 405 -11.04 32.52 -1.79
CA GLY A 405 -11.74 33.41 -2.70
C GLY A 405 -11.42 33.05 -4.16
N THR A 406 -11.89 33.88 -5.11
CA THR A 406 -11.64 33.65 -6.53
C THR A 406 -10.16 33.62 -6.85
N THR A 407 -9.72 32.53 -7.47
CA THR A 407 -8.34 32.28 -7.87
C THR A 407 -8.32 31.97 -9.36
N THR A 408 -7.66 32.83 -10.13
CA THR A 408 -7.51 32.65 -11.58
C THR A 408 -6.11 32.15 -11.87
N VAL A 409 -5.96 31.12 -12.70
CA VAL A 409 -4.66 30.58 -13.09
C VAL A 409 -4.55 30.53 -14.61
N ASN A 410 -3.50 31.12 -15.17
CA ASN A 410 -3.40 31.37 -16.61
C ASN A 410 -2.62 30.30 -17.40
N ASN A 411 -1.70 29.56 -16.77
CA ASN A 411 -0.85 28.59 -17.46
C ASN A 411 -0.92 27.17 -16.88
N GLN A 412 -0.65 26.98 -15.58
CA GLN A 412 -0.68 25.64 -14.97
C GLN A 412 -1.15 25.64 -13.51
N VAL A 413 -1.99 24.67 -13.17
CA VAL A 413 -2.24 24.21 -11.80
C VAL A 413 -1.55 22.85 -11.62
N ALA A 414 -0.58 22.77 -10.72
CA ALA A 414 0.15 21.53 -10.42
C ALA A 414 -0.18 21.01 -9.00
N ILE A 415 -0.61 19.75 -8.88
CA ILE A 415 -0.90 19.12 -7.58
C ILE A 415 -0.11 17.81 -7.48
N SER A 416 0.83 17.73 -6.54
CA SER A 416 1.80 16.63 -6.45
C SER A 416 1.96 16.06 -5.05
N GLY A 417 2.59 14.88 -4.95
CA GLY A 417 2.73 14.18 -3.67
C GLY A 417 1.38 13.68 -3.16
N SER A 418 1.07 13.98 -1.90
CA SER A 418 -0.22 13.70 -1.27
C SER A 418 -1.01 14.99 -0.99
N ALA A 419 -0.72 16.07 -1.73
CA ALA A 419 -1.32 17.37 -1.51
C ALA A 419 -2.79 17.41 -1.95
N THR A 420 -3.57 18.25 -1.27
CA THR A 420 -4.95 18.58 -1.64
C THR A 420 -5.02 20.05 -2.03
N LEU A 421 -5.48 20.36 -3.25
CA LEU A 421 -5.96 21.70 -3.60
C LEU A 421 -7.47 21.71 -3.34
N PHE A 422 -7.90 22.48 -2.35
CA PHE A 422 -9.27 22.51 -1.88
C PHE A 422 -9.99 23.80 -2.28
N ASP A 423 -10.89 23.70 -3.24
CA ASP A 423 -11.89 24.71 -3.54
C ASP A 423 -13.00 24.66 -2.47
N ASN A 424 -12.81 25.42 -1.38
CA ASN A 424 -13.72 25.52 -0.24
C ASN A 424 -14.97 26.37 -0.54
N GLY A 425 -15.68 26.05 -1.64
CA GLY A 425 -16.83 26.83 -2.13
C GLY A 425 -16.44 28.15 -2.78
N SER A 426 -15.16 28.29 -3.12
CA SER A 426 -14.57 29.44 -3.80
C SER A 426 -14.66 29.27 -5.33
N THR A 427 -13.70 29.79 -6.10
CA THR A 427 -13.67 29.61 -7.56
C THR A 427 -12.24 29.40 -8.01
N LEU A 428 -11.97 28.26 -8.66
CA LEU A 428 -10.72 27.99 -9.38
C LEU A 428 -10.95 28.08 -10.89
N THR A 429 -10.52 29.17 -11.52
CA THR A 429 -10.81 29.46 -12.93
C THR A 429 -9.55 29.85 -13.72
N GLY A 430 -9.71 30.14 -15.02
CA GLY A 430 -8.65 30.56 -15.91
C GLY A 430 -8.26 29.52 -16.96
N THR A 431 -7.25 29.86 -17.76
CA THR A 431 -6.78 29.10 -18.92
C THR A 431 -5.73 28.04 -18.58
N ALA A 432 -5.44 27.82 -17.31
CA ALA A 432 -4.43 26.88 -16.89
C ALA A 432 -4.78 25.42 -17.21
N THR A 433 -3.76 24.66 -17.60
CA THR A 433 -3.79 23.20 -17.62
C THR A 433 -3.68 22.65 -16.19
N LEU A 434 -4.35 21.52 -15.92
CA LEU A 434 -4.25 20.78 -14.66
C LEU A 434 -3.26 19.62 -14.80
N ASN A 435 -2.26 19.58 -13.92
CA ASN A 435 -1.28 18.50 -13.82
C ASN A 435 -1.31 17.91 -12.41
N MET A 436 -1.72 16.65 -12.29
CA MET A 436 -1.81 15.94 -11.02
C MET A 436 -0.92 14.69 -11.00
N THR A 437 -0.13 14.51 -9.95
CA THR A 437 0.78 13.37 -9.76
C THR A 437 0.74 12.84 -8.32
N GLY A 438 1.28 11.64 -8.09
CA GLY A 438 1.26 11.00 -6.77
C GLY A 438 -0.15 10.54 -6.38
N THR A 439 -0.53 10.77 -5.13
CA THR A 439 -1.88 10.51 -4.58
C THR A 439 -2.63 11.82 -4.35
N SER A 440 -2.32 12.85 -5.13
CA SER A 440 -2.85 14.19 -4.94
C SER A 440 -4.36 14.28 -5.19
N THR A 441 -4.98 15.30 -4.60
CA THR A 441 -6.43 15.49 -4.64
C THR A 441 -6.78 16.91 -5.10
N LEU A 442 -7.74 17.01 -6.01
CA LEU A 442 -8.45 18.25 -6.31
C LEU A 442 -9.86 18.11 -5.71
N GLN A 443 -10.17 18.96 -4.74
CA GLN A 443 -11.38 18.83 -3.92
C GLN A 443 -12.28 20.04 -4.11
N TYR A 444 -13.59 19.81 -4.29
CA TYR A 444 -14.60 20.81 -4.55
C TYR A 444 -15.72 20.80 -3.51
N SER A 445 -15.95 21.94 -2.87
CA SER A 445 -17.19 22.26 -2.15
C SER A 445 -18.11 23.19 -2.96
N LYS A 446 -17.63 23.79 -4.06
CA LYS A 446 -18.44 24.63 -4.96
C LYS A 446 -19.47 23.77 -5.69
N THR A 447 -20.71 24.26 -5.79
CA THR A 447 -21.83 23.52 -6.39
C THR A 447 -22.61 24.41 -7.37
N GLY A 448 -23.48 23.83 -8.18
CA GLY A 448 -24.33 24.56 -9.14
C GLY A 448 -23.61 25.03 -10.40
N VAL A 449 -22.40 24.55 -10.65
CA VAL A 449 -21.58 24.88 -11.82
C VAL A 449 -20.97 23.61 -12.45
N THR A 450 -20.46 23.76 -13.66
CA THR A 450 -19.71 22.72 -14.36
C THR A 450 -18.25 22.70 -13.92
N LEU A 451 -17.80 21.59 -13.34
CA LEU A 451 -16.47 21.43 -12.74
C LEU A 451 -15.63 20.37 -13.46
N PRO A 452 -14.28 20.48 -13.45
CA PRO A 452 -13.48 21.64 -13.02
C PRO A 452 -13.79 22.91 -13.83
N GLU A 453 -13.63 24.12 -13.27
CA GLU A 453 -13.92 25.37 -13.99
C GLU A 453 -12.80 25.81 -14.95
N LEU A 454 -11.57 25.32 -14.77
CA LEU A 454 -10.43 25.55 -15.66
C LEU A 454 -10.75 25.19 -17.12
N THR A 455 -10.20 25.97 -18.05
CA THR A 455 -10.43 25.81 -19.50
C THR A 455 -9.19 25.36 -20.28
N GLY A 456 -8.02 25.29 -19.64
CA GLY A 456 -6.79 24.85 -20.27
C GLY A 456 -6.83 23.37 -20.67
N THR A 457 -6.15 23.05 -21.77
CA THR A 457 -5.95 21.68 -22.29
C THR A 457 -4.55 21.55 -22.91
N PRO A 458 -3.95 20.34 -22.96
CA PRO A 458 -4.43 19.08 -22.36
C PRO A 458 -4.21 19.04 -20.84
N ASN A 459 -5.09 18.34 -20.13
CA ASN A 459 -4.95 18.06 -18.70
C ASN A 459 -4.32 16.68 -18.48
N THR A 460 -3.53 16.54 -17.42
CA THR A 460 -2.77 15.31 -17.12
C THR A 460 -3.01 14.89 -15.67
N LEU A 461 -3.61 13.72 -15.48
CA LEU A 461 -3.92 13.17 -14.16
C LEU A 461 -3.28 11.79 -14.03
N GLY A 462 -2.31 11.66 -13.13
CA GLY A 462 -1.60 10.41 -12.87
C GLY A 462 -2.47 9.33 -12.23
N PRO A 463 -2.13 8.04 -12.35
CA PRO A 463 -3.03 6.91 -12.08
C PRO A 463 -3.70 6.85 -10.70
N ASN A 464 -3.12 7.51 -9.69
CA ASN A 464 -3.57 7.48 -8.29
C ASN A 464 -4.15 8.81 -7.79
N THR A 465 -4.39 9.77 -8.68
CA THR A 465 -4.93 11.08 -8.32
C THR A 465 -6.44 11.03 -8.14
N ASN A 466 -6.96 11.94 -7.31
CA ASN A 466 -8.37 11.96 -6.91
C ASN A 466 -9.02 13.30 -7.27
N MET A 467 -10.25 13.25 -7.79
CA MET A 467 -11.16 14.38 -7.80
C MET A 467 -12.32 14.11 -6.84
N THR A 468 -12.51 15.01 -5.88
CA THR A 468 -13.48 14.84 -4.80
C THR A 468 -14.50 15.96 -4.80
N PHE A 469 -15.78 15.62 -4.77
CA PHE A 469 -16.92 16.54 -4.79
C PHE A 469 -17.72 16.37 -3.50
N GLN A 470 -17.76 17.39 -2.63
CA GLN A 470 -18.20 17.25 -1.23
C GLN A 470 -19.17 18.32 -0.69
N GLY A 471 -19.34 19.46 -1.36
CA GLY A 471 -20.45 20.38 -1.11
C GLY A 471 -21.85 19.75 -1.27
N GLY A 472 -22.85 20.28 -0.55
CA GLY A 472 -24.19 19.66 -0.48
C GLY A 472 -25.10 19.86 -1.71
N GLY A 473 -24.74 20.75 -2.63
CA GLY A 473 -25.49 21.04 -3.85
C GLY A 473 -25.11 20.16 -5.06
N ALA A 474 -25.82 20.34 -6.18
CA ALA A 474 -25.60 19.54 -7.38
C ALA A 474 -24.30 19.89 -8.13
N TYR A 475 -23.72 18.90 -8.81
CA TYR A 475 -22.52 19.01 -9.64
C TYR A 475 -22.81 18.67 -11.09
N VAL A 476 -22.11 19.32 -12.01
CA VAL A 476 -22.01 18.90 -13.40
C VAL A 476 -20.55 18.66 -13.71
N LEU A 477 -20.19 17.44 -14.13
CA LEU A 477 -18.80 17.12 -14.45
C LEU A 477 -18.50 17.47 -15.92
N LYS A 478 -17.32 18.05 -16.18
CA LYS A 478 -16.79 18.26 -17.54
C LYS A 478 -16.46 16.92 -18.20
N SER A 479 -16.34 16.94 -19.53
CA SER A 479 -16.05 15.75 -20.31
C SER A 479 -14.71 15.10 -19.96
N ASP A 480 -14.66 13.77 -20.00
CA ASP A 480 -13.45 12.98 -19.82
C ASP A 480 -12.42 13.17 -20.94
N ALA A 481 -12.87 13.63 -22.12
CA ALA A 481 -11.97 14.07 -23.20
C ALA A 481 -11.15 15.32 -22.82
N VAL A 482 -11.64 16.12 -21.87
CA VAL A 482 -10.96 17.30 -21.35
C VAL A 482 -10.18 16.96 -20.07
N TYR A 483 -10.75 16.13 -19.20
CA TYR A 483 -10.16 15.70 -17.93
C TYR A 483 -10.10 14.17 -17.85
N PRO A 484 -8.93 13.53 -17.97
CA PRO A 484 -8.82 12.08 -17.85
C PRO A 484 -9.07 11.64 -16.40
N TYR A 485 -10.33 11.45 -16.02
CA TYR A 485 -10.74 11.11 -14.65
C TYR A 485 -10.09 9.81 -14.20
N GLN A 486 -9.40 9.85 -13.07
CA GLN A 486 -8.77 8.69 -12.45
C GLN A 486 -9.68 8.11 -11.37
N THR A 487 -9.55 8.54 -10.12
CA THR A 487 -10.54 8.26 -9.07
C THR A 487 -11.45 9.47 -8.88
N VAL A 488 -12.76 9.25 -8.89
CA VAL A 488 -13.80 10.25 -8.66
C VAL A 488 -14.58 9.89 -7.40
N ASN A 489 -14.58 10.80 -6.43
CA ASN A 489 -15.32 10.64 -5.17
C ASN A 489 -16.48 11.64 -5.12
N ILE A 490 -17.71 11.15 -5.00
CA ILE A 490 -18.90 11.96 -4.76
C ILE A 490 -19.31 11.74 -3.30
N ASN A 491 -19.09 12.75 -2.46
CA ASN A 491 -19.34 12.70 -1.02
C ASN A 491 -20.45 13.66 -0.58
N GLY A 492 -20.87 14.58 -1.46
CA GLY A 492 -21.83 15.64 -1.17
C GLY A 492 -23.16 15.47 -1.90
N GLY A 493 -23.57 16.49 -2.64
CA GLY A 493 -24.82 16.51 -3.41
C GLY A 493 -24.77 15.71 -4.72
N ALA A 494 -25.88 15.79 -5.47
CA ALA A 494 -26.10 15.00 -6.68
C ALA A 494 -25.12 15.34 -7.82
N ALA A 495 -24.61 14.33 -8.53
CA ALA A 495 -23.62 14.50 -9.59
C ALA A 495 -24.15 14.09 -10.97
N ASN A 496 -24.00 14.98 -11.94
CA ASN A 496 -24.39 14.78 -13.33
C ASN A 496 -23.16 14.41 -14.18
N PHE A 497 -23.17 13.20 -14.75
CA PHE A 497 -22.09 12.64 -15.58
C PHE A 497 -22.40 12.70 -17.08
N SER A 498 -23.34 13.52 -17.56
CA SER A 498 -23.79 13.55 -18.98
C SER A 498 -22.64 13.56 -20.00
N ASN A 499 -21.49 14.13 -19.64
CA ASN A 499 -20.34 14.30 -20.51
C ASN A 499 -19.17 13.33 -20.22
N VAL A 500 -19.31 12.45 -19.22
CA VAL A 500 -18.25 11.55 -18.75
C VAL A 500 -18.56 10.13 -19.21
N THR A 501 -17.81 9.64 -20.18
CA THR A 501 -17.95 8.29 -20.74
C THR A 501 -16.98 7.27 -20.13
N LEU A 502 -15.85 7.76 -19.60
CA LEU A 502 -14.79 6.93 -19.04
C LEU A 502 -14.25 7.50 -17.73
N ILE A 503 -14.08 6.60 -16.76
CA ILE A 503 -13.30 6.80 -15.54
C ILE A 503 -12.23 5.71 -15.50
N GLN A 504 -10.98 6.13 -15.46
CA GLN A 504 -9.81 5.26 -15.63
C GLN A 504 -9.54 4.36 -14.42
N LYS A 505 -10.04 4.72 -13.24
CA LYS A 505 -9.90 3.93 -12.02
C LYS A 505 -11.25 3.81 -11.32
N ASP A 506 -11.47 4.47 -10.19
CA ASP A 506 -12.62 4.21 -9.33
C ASP A 506 -13.65 5.35 -9.40
N LEU A 507 -14.93 4.99 -9.34
CA LEU A 507 -16.04 5.92 -9.12
C LEU A 507 -16.72 5.53 -7.81
N ILE A 508 -16.62 6.40 -6.80
CA ILE A 508 -17.05 6.11 -5.44
C ILE A 508 -18.08 7.15 -5.02
N PHE A 509 -19.27 6.69 -4.61
CA PHE A 509 -20.29 7.52 -3.99
C PHE A 509 -20.34 7.24 -2.50
N GLY A 510 -19.74 8.13 -1.70
CA GLY A 510 -19.96 8.20 -0.24
C GLY A 510 -21.17 9.06 0.14
N GLY A 511 -21.68 9.85 -0.80
CA GLY A 511 -22.86 10.69 -0.67
C GLY A 511 -23.45 11.07 -2.03
N GLY A 512 -24.67 11.62 -2.03
CA GLY A 512 -25.33 12.09 -3.26
C GLY A 512 -25.77 10.96 -4.20
N GLN A 513 -26.32 11.32 -5.36
CA GLN A 513 -26.80 10.40 -6.39
C GLN A 513 -26.20 10.75 -7.75
N MET A 514 -26.07 9.78 -8.64
CA MET A 514 -25.89 10.03 -10.07
C MET A 514 -27.23 10.45 -10.67
N THR A 515 -27.30 11.60 -11.35
CA THR A 515 -28.54 12.14 -11.94
C THR A 515 -28.64 11.94 -13.44
N ASN A 516 -27.51 11.76 -14.11
CA ASN A 516 -27.45 11.37 -15.50
C ASN A 516 -26.13 10.66 -15.78
N ASN A 517 -26.14 9.70 -16.69
CA ASN A 517 -24.95 9.02 -17.19
C ASN A 517 -25.11 8.62 -18.65
N PRO A 518 -24.07 8.76 -19.49
CA PRO A 518 -24.00 8.07 -20.77
C PRO A 518 -23.72 6.58 -20.54
N ALA A 519 -23.50 5.82 -21.61
CA ALA A 519 -22.85 4.52 -21.48
C ALA A 519 -21.48 4.73 -20.82
N LEU A 520 -21.40 4.43 -19.52
CA LEU A 520 -20.28 4.80 -18.67
C LEU A 520 -19.40 3.57 -18.46
N VAL A 521 -18.09 3.77 -18.60
CA VAL A 521 -17.07 2.76 -18.29
C VAL A 521 -16.26 3.22 -17.07
N VAL A 522 -16.16 2.37 -16.05
CA VAL A 522 -15.32 2.58 -14.85
C VAL A 522 -14.32 1.43 -14.77
N ASN A 523 -13.10 1.63 -15.24
CA ASN A 523 -12.13 0.52 -15.38
C ASN A 523 -11.78 -0.17 -14.05
N GLY A 524 -11.88 0.54 -12.93
CA GLY A 524 -11.71 0.02 -11.57
C GLY A 524 -13.05 -0.29 -10.90
N LEU A 525 -13.24 0.21 -9.68
CA LEU A 525 -14.42 -0.02 -8.85
C LEU A 525 -15.50 1.04 -9.09
N PHE A 526 -16.72 0.62 -9.41
CA PHE A 526 -17.93 1.39 -9.14
C PHE A 526 -18.44 1.04 -7.74
N SER A 527 -18.39 1.99 -6.81
CA SER A 527 -18.95 1.83 -5.46
C SER A 527 -20.07 2.82 -5.21
N TYR A 528 -21.19 2.30 -4.72
CA TYR A 528 -22.32 3.10 -4.27
C TYR A 528 -22.64 2.82 -2.80
N GLY A 529 -22.49 3.87 -1.99
CA GLY A 529 -22.65 3.87 -0.53
C GLY A 529 -23.46 5.02 0.03
N SER A 530 -24.19 5.75 -0.81
CA SER A 530 -24.98 6.91 -0.41
C SER A 530 -26.21 6.52 0.39
N ILE A 531 -26.08 6.48 1.72
CA ILE A 531 -27.12 6.03 2.66
C ILE A 531 -28.43 6.77 2.46
N GLY A 532 -29.53 6.04 2.28
CA GLY A 532 -30.88 6.58 2.11
C GLY A 532 -31.12 7.31 0.78
N VAL A 533 -30.16 7.26 -0.16
CA VAL A 533 -30.26 7.93 -1.46
C VAL A 533 -30.44 6.91 -2.58
N THR A 534 -31.42 7.14 -3.44
CA THR A 534 -31.62 6.37 -4.67
C THR A 534 -30.89 7.04 -5.83
N THR A 535 -30.16 6.27 -6.62
CA THR A 535 -29.65 6.70 -7.93
C THR A 535 -30.26 5.85 -9.04
N THR A 536 -30.53 6.44 -10.20
CA THR A 536 -31.07 5.74 -11.37
C THR A 536 -30.06 5.81 -12.51
N LEU A 537 -29.65 4.65 -13.03
CA LEU A 537 -28.88 4.57 -14.25
C LEU A 537 -29.78 4.88 -15.44
N ILE A 538 -29.42 5.90 -16.20
CA ILE A 538 -30.09 6.28 -17.45
C ILE A 538 -29.57 5.42 -18.61
N ASN A 539 -28.29 5.06 -18.57
CA ASN A 539 -27.63 4.21 -19.55
C ASN A 539 -26.86 3.07 -18.85
N SER A 540 -26.49 2.05 -19.63
CA SER A 540 -25.75 0.89 -19.13
C SER A 540 -24.36 1.26 -18.58
N LEU A 541 -23.89 0.50 -17.61
CA LEU A 541 -22.63 0.70 -16.90
C LEU A 541 -21.70 -0.50 -17.17
N THR A 542 -20.44 -0.24 -17.49
CA THR A 542 -19.39 -1.25 -17.48
C THR A 542 -18.39 -0.91 -16.39
N THR A 543 -17.98 -1.87 -15.58
CA THR A 543 -17.03 -1.64 -14.51
C THR A 543 -16.09 -2.81 -14.27
N GLY A 544 -14.89 -2.54 -13.77
CA GLY A 544 -13.95 -3.56 -13.33
C GLY A 544 -14.53 -4.39 -12.17
N SER A 545 -15.05 -3.71 -11.16
CA SER A 545 -15.76 -4.28 -10.01
C SER A 545 -16.94 -3.40 -9.61
N PHE A 546 -17.95 -4.01 -9.03
CA PHE A 546 -19.16 -3.36 -8.54
C PHE A 546 -19.32 -3.61 -7.03
N ASP A 547 -19.59 -2.56 -6.26
CA ASP A 547 -19.91 -2.65 -4.83
C ASP A 547 -21.12 -1.79 -4.49
N LEU A 548 -22.18 -2.43 -3.97
CA LEU A 548 -23.29 -1.74 -3.34
C LEU A 548 -23.25 -2.01 -1.83
N ASN A 549 -22.76 -1.01 -1.10
CA ASN A 549 -22.58 -1.06 0.35
C ASN A 549 -23.55 -0.15 1.10
N GLY A 550 -24.29 0.71 0.40
CA GLY A 550 -25.39 1.52 0.94
C GLY A 550 -26.20 2.22 -0.16
N GLY A 551 -27.42 2.65 0.17
CA GLY A 551 -28.31 3.33 -0.77
C GLY A 551 -28.99 2.41 -1.78
N THR A 552 -29.81 2.99 -2.65
CA THR A 552 -30.59 2.23 -3.64
C THR A 552 -30.10 2.50 -5.06
N LEU A 553 -29.79 1.45 -5.83
CA LEU A 553 -29.46 1.55 -7.25
C LEU A 553 -30.63 1.06 -8.11
N ASN A 554 -31.22 1.95 -8.90
CA ASN A 554 -32.19 1.61 -9.93
C ASN A 554 -31.48 1.46 -11.27
N TYR A 555 -31.49 0.25 -11.85
CA TYR A 555 -30.95 -0.01 -13.19
C TYR A 555 -31.98 -0.69 -14.10
N SER A 556 -33.27 -0.41 -13.86
CA SER A 556 -34.38 -0.86 -14.70
C SER A 556 -34.13 -0.53 -16.17
N GLY A 557 -34.27 -1.51 -17.07
CA GLY A 557 -33.97 -1.37 -18.49
C GLY A 557 -32.50 -1.51 -18.88
N GLN A 558 -31.58 -1.49 -17.91
CA GLN A 558 -30.14 -1.35 -18.18
C GLN A 558 -29.34 -2.62 -17.92
N THR A 559 -28.12 -2.65 -18.48
CA THR A 559 -27.12 -3.69 -18.21
C THR A 559 -25.99 -3.13 -17.37
N ILE A 560 -25.60 -3.85 -16.32
CA ILE A 560 -24.34 -3.64 -15.59
C ILE A 560 -23.38 -4.76 -15.97
N THR A 561 -22.25 -4.41 -16.56
CA THR A 561 -21.20 -5.38 -16.95
C THR A 561 -20.03 -5.30 -15.99
N VAL A 562 -19.67 -6.41 -15.34
CA VAL A 562 -18.44 -6.59 -14.58
C VAL A 562 -17.40 -7.23 -15.51
N ASN A 563 -16.35 -6.47 -15.85
CA ASN A 563 -15.35 -6.89 -16.84
C ASN A 563 -13.90 -7.00 -16.30
N GLY A 564 -13.67 -6.72 -15.01
CA GLY A 564 -12.34 -6.82 -14.42
C GLY A 564 -11.85 -8.27 -14.36
N ALA A 565 -10.53 -8.47 -14.47
CA ALA A 565 -9.90 -9.79 -14.41
C ALA A 565 -10.24 -10.55 -13.11
N ASN A 566 -10.25 -9.80 -11.99
CA ASN A 566 -10.68 -10.23 -10.66
C ASN A 566 -11.97 -9.50 -10.24
N GLY A 567 -12.82 -9.18 -11.21
CA GLY A 567 -14.00 -8.34 -10.99
C GLY A 567 -15.00 -8.95 -10.02
N THR A 568 -15.47 -8.15 -9.07
CA THR A 568 -16.43 -8.60 -8.06
C THR A 568 -17.77 -7.90 -8.24
N TRP A 569 -18.86 -8.64 -8.12
CA TRP A 569 -20.17 -8.09 -7.78
C TRP A 569 -20.38 -8.26 -6.28
N ASN A 570 -20.21 -7.18 -5.52
CA ASN A 570 -20.41 -7.19 -4.08
C ASN A 570 -21.74 -6.52 -3.73
N PHE A 571 -22.63 -7.26 -3.08
CA PHE A 571 -23.80 -6.70 -2.43
C PHE A 571 -23.70 -6.97 -0.94
N SER A 572 -23.00 -6.07 -0.24
CA SER A 572 -22.80 -6.16 1.20
C SER A 572 -23.96 -5.56 1.99
N ASN A 573 -24.66 -4.57 1.41
CA ASN A 573 -25.79 -3.85 2.03
C ASN A 573 -25.50 -3.36 3.46
N LEU A 574 -24.24 -3.02 3.76
CA LEU A 574 -23.77 -2.68 5.10
C LEU A 574 -24.61 -1.57 5.75
N PHE A 575 -24.97 -0.56 4.97
CA PHE A 575 -25.67 0.64 5.44
C PHE A 575 -27.14 0.72 4.97
N GLY A 576 -27.72 -0.40 4.54
CA GLY A 576 -29.10 -0.48 4.05
C GLY A 576 -29.30 0.07 2.64
N GLY A 577 -30.38 -0.35 1.98
CA GLY A 577 -30.65 -0.08 0.57
C GLY A 577 -30.89 -1.36 -0.25
N GLY A 578 -30.68 -1.27 -1.56
CA GLY A 578 -30.90 -2.40 -2.46
C GLY A 578 -30.96 -2.03 -3.94
N PHE A 579 -31.52 -2.94 -4.73
CA PHE A 579 -31.68 -2.75 -6.17
C PHE A 579 -33.15 -2.50 -6.52
N VAL A 580 -33.41 -1.56 -7.43
CA VAL A 580 -34.68 -1.46 -8.16
C VAL A 580 -34.45 -1.95 -9.58
N THR A 581 -35.24 -2.95 -9.97
CA THR A 581 -35.06 -3.69 -11.23
C THR A 581 -36.39 -4.02 -11.86
N ASP A 582 -36.40 -4.19 -13.18
CA ASP A 582 -37.52 -4.65 -14.00
C ASP A 582 -37.19 -5.94 -14.75
N ALA A 583 -38.00 -6.33 -15.74
CA ALA A 583 -37.80 -7.57 -16.49
C ALA A 583 -36.56 -7.55 -17.42
N SER A 584 -36.09 -6.37 -17.82
CA SER A 584 -34.97 -6.15 -18.75
C SER A 584 -33.63 -5.89 -18.05
N SER A 585 -33.65 -5.58 -16.75
CA SER A 585 -32.46 -5.41 -15.91
C SER A 585 -31.51 -6.60 -16.03
N THR A 586 -30.24 -6.35 -16.37
CA THR A 586 -29.26 -7.41 -16.66
C THR A 586 -27.94 -7.17 -15.94
N VAL A 587 -27.37 -8.22 -15.36
CA VAL A 587 -25.97 -8.24 -14.90
C VAL A 587 -25.18 -9.20 -15.77
N GLN A 588 -24.06 -8.72 -16.32
CA GLN A 588 -23.18 -9.49 -17.17
C GLN A 588 -21.78 -9.58 -16.57
N PHE A 589 -21.23 -10.79 -16.56
CA PHE A 589 -19.82 -11.05 -16.27
C PHE A 589 -19.10 -11.38 -17.58
N SER A 590 -18.06 -10.61 -17.92
CA SER A 590 -17.33 -10.73 -19.20
C SER A 590 -15.82 -10.55 -19.01
N GLY A 591 -15.01 -11.12 -19.90
CA GLY A 591 -13.55 -10.85 -20.01
C GLY A 591 -12.64 -11.31 -18.86
N GLY A 592 -13.17 -11.65 -17.68
CA GLY A 592 -12.37 -11.99 -16.50
C GLY A 592 -11.96 -13.46 -16.37
N VAL A 593 -11.07 -13.73 -15.40
CA VAL A 593 -10.54 -15.08 -15.10
C VAL A 593 -10.88 -15.55 -13.69
N ASN A 594 -11.15 -14.64 -12.75
CA ASN A 594 -11.52 -14.93 -11.37
C ASN A 594 -12.61 -13.96 -10.90
N GLN A 595 -13.71 -13.91 -11.64
CA GLN A 595 -14.83 -13.04 -11.29
C GLN A 595 -15.68 -13.68 -10.18
N GLN A 596 -16.27 -12.85 -9.34
CA GLN A 596 -16.98 -13.31 -8.15
C GLN A 596 -18.31 -12.59 -7.94
N ILE A 597 -19.29 -13.33 -7.42
CA ILE A 597 -20.47 -12.78 -6.74
C ILE A 597 -20.25 -12.98 -5.24
N THR A 598 -20.37 -11.90 -4.47
CA THR A 598 -19.98 -11.89 -3.06
C THR A 598 -20.86 -10.95 -2.23
N SER A 599 -20.82 -11.14 -0.92
CA SER A 599 -21.38 -10.22 0.08
C SER A 599 -20.41 -10.03 1.25
N LEU A 600 -19.12 -9.97 0.93
CA LEU A 600 -18.04 -9.84 1.91
C LEU A 600 -17.78 -8.36 2.24
N ILE A 601 -17.44 -8.12 3.51
CA ILE A 601 -16.90 -6.86 4.02
C ILE A 601 -15.60 -7.20 4.72
N LEU A 602 -14.47 -6.63 4.27
CA LEU A 602 -13.14 -6.96 4.80
C LEU A 602 -12.87 -8.50 4.86
N GLY A 603 -13.44 -9.24 3.90
CA GLY A 603 -13.29 -10.70 3.82
C GLY A 603 -14.27 -11.52 4.68
N LEU A 604 -15.23 -10.90 5.37
CA LEU A 604 -16.22 -11.58 6.21
C LEU A 604 -17.65 -11.51 5.60
N PRO A 605 -18.44 -12.60 5.63
CA PRO A 605 -19.78 -12.63 5.04
C PRO A 605 -20.78 -11.79 5.83
N PHE A 606 -21.58 -11.00 5.11
CA PHE A 606 -22.56 -10.06 5.70
C PHE A 606 -24.02 -10.33 5.29
N GLY A 607 -24.29 -11.44 4.61
CA GLY A 607 -25.65 -11.98 4.42
C GLY A 607 -26.47 -11.40 3.25
N GLY A 608 -25.93 -10.46 2.47
CA GLY A 608 -26.57 -9.98 1.26
C GLY A 608 -26.65 -11.07 0.18
N VAL A 609 -27.85 -11.32 -0.36
CA VAL A 609 -28.09 -12.22 -1.51
C VAL A 609 -28.68 -11.38 -2.64
N THR A 610 -28.02 -11.37 -3.80
CA THR A 610 -28.54 -10.68 -4.98
C THR A 610 -29.55 -11.55 -5.72
N THR A 611 -30.69 -10.96 -6.07
CA THR A 611 -31.63 -11.50 -7.06
C THR A 611 -31.42 -10.82 -8.40
N PHE A 612 -30.80 -11.54 -9.33
CA PHE A 612 -30.59 -11.10 -10.69
C PHE A 612 -31.85 -11.36 -11.51
N GLN A 613 -32.35 -10.33 -12.19
CA GLN A 613 -33.45 -10.50 -13.13
C GLN A 613 -32.96 -11.32 -14.34
N ASN A 614 -31.89 -10.86 -14.97
CA ASN A 614 -31.14 -11.59 -15.97
C ASN A 614 -29.66 -11.63 -15.58
N LEU A 615 -29.06 -12.83 -15.60
CA LEU A 615 -27.62 -13.04 -15.34
C LEU A 615 -26.97 -13.62 -16.60
N ILE A 616 -25.90 -12.98 -17.08
CA ILE A 616 -25.13 -13.42 -18.25
C ILE A 616 -23.70 -13.74 -17.82
N VAL A 617 -23.22 -14.95 -18.12
CA VAL A 617 -21.85 -15.38 -17.87
C VAL A 617 -21.15 -15.66 -19.20
N THR A 618 -20.40 -14.65 -19.64
CA THR A 618 -19.50 -14.68 -20.79
C THR A 618 -18.02 -14.74 -20.40
N SER A 619 -17.72 -14.61 -19.10
CA SER A 619 -16.38 -14.75 -18.52
C SER A 619 -15.79 -16.15 -18.79
N PRO A 620 -14.65 -16.28 -19.48
CA PRO A 620 -14.02 -17.58 -19.76
C PRO A 620 -13.59 -18.32 -18.49
N GLY A 621 -13.14 -17.61 -17.45
CA GLY A 621 -12.81 -18.21 -16.16
C GLY A 621 -14.02 -18.61 -15.31
N GLY A 622 -15.24 -18.28 -15.78
CA GLY A 622 -16.46 -18.44 -15.01
C GLY A 622 -16.63 -17.35 -13.94
N VAL A 623 -17.61 -17.58 -13.07
CA VAL A 623 -17.97 -16.71 -11.94
C VAL A 623 -18.13 -17.56 -10.69
N THR A 624 -17.42 -17.22 -9.63
CA THR A 624 -17.47 -17.94 -8.35
C THR A 624 -18.44 -17.27 -7.38
N LEU A 625 -19.28 -18.05 -6.71
CA LEU A 625 -20.07 -17.60 -5.56
C LEU A 625 -19.20 -17.67 -4.30
N ASN A 626 -18.79 -16.52 -3.78
CA ASN A 626 -17.87 -16.42 -2.66
C ASN A 626 -18.58 -15.86 -1.41
N GLY A 627 -18.86 -16.73 -0.45
CA GLY A 627 -19.51 -16.36 0.82
C GLY A 627 -21.01 -16.01 0.71
N THR A 628 -21.66 -16.22 -0.43
CA THR A 628 -23.10 -15.97 -0.60
C THR A 628 -23.76 -16.82 -1.69
N ASN A 629 -25.08 -17.01 -1.58
CA ASN A 629 -25.91 -17.57 -2.64
C ASN A 629 -26.22 -16.52 -3.71
N ALA A 630 -26.68 -16.95 -4.89
CA ALA A 630 -27.14 -16.07 -5.95
C ALA A 630 -28.50 -16.54 -6.47
N ASN A 631 -29.44 -15.60 -6.61
CA ASN A 631 -30.77 -15.86 -7.14
C ASN A 631 -30.89 -15.36 -8.58
N VAL A 632 -31.57 -16.10 -9.45
CA VAL A 632 -31.93 -15.69 -10.81
C VAL A 632 -33.45 -15.79 -10.96
N ALA A 633 -34.09 -14.68 -11.29
CA ALA A 633 -35.55 -14.61 -11.38
C ALA A 633 -36.09 -14.92 -12.76
N ARG A 634 -35.35 -14.58 -13.85
CA ARG A 634 -35.86 -14.73 -15.22
C ARG A 634 -34.95 -15.54 -16.12
N ASN A 635 -33.77 -15.03 -16.48
CA ASN A 635 -32.93 -15.69 -17.47
C ASN A 635 -31.49 -15.84 -16.99
N LEU A 636 -30.93 -17.03 -17.15
CA LEU A 636 -29.49 -17.27 -17.07
C LEU A 636 -28.95 -17.53 -18.48
N THR A 637 -27.92 -16.80 -18.90
CA THR A 637 -27.19 -17.09 -20.14
C THR A 637 -25.78 -17.57 -19.82
N LEU A 638 -25.43 -18.77 -20.28
CA LEU A 638 -24.08 -19.32 -20.18
C LEU A 638 -23.48 -19.44 -21.59
N SER A 639 -22.45 -18.67 -21.88
CA SER A 639 -21.82 -18.65 -23.20
C SER A 639 -20.30 -18.50 -23.18
N GLY A 640 -19.69 -18.32 -22.01
CA GLY A 640 -18.23 -18.28 -21.84
C GLY A 640 -17.70 -19.30 -20.83
N GLY A 641 -18.22 -19.30 -19.61
CA GLY A 641 -17.70 -20.10 -18.51
C GLY A 641 -18.75 -20.52 -17.50
N ASN A 642 -18.28 -21.19 -16.44
CA ASN A 642 -19.14 -21.84 -15.44
C ASN A 642 -19.60 -20.86 -14.35
N VAL A 643 -20.71 -21.20 -13.67
CA VAL A 643 -21.00 -20.65 -12.34
C VAL A 643 -20.48 -21.64 -11.31
N ILE A 644 -19.48 -21.26 -10.53
CA ILE A 644 -18.82 -22.12 -9.54
C ILE A 644 -19.39 -21.77 -8.18
N THR A 645 -20.07 -22.71 -7.55
CA THR A 645 -20.88 -22.41 -6.35
C THR A 645 -20.17 -22.77 -5.04
N GLY A 646 -19.22 -23.71 -5.06
CA GLY A 646 -18.63 -24.24 -3.83
C GLY A 646 -19.71 -24.80 -2.90
N THR A 647 -19.76 -24.31 -1.66
CA THR A 647 -20.83 -24.65 -0.70
C THR A 647 -22.09 -23.82 -0.87
N ASN A 648 -22.04 -22.73 -1.65
CA ASN A 648 -23.20 -21.88 -1.94
C ASN A 648 -24.10 -22.53 -2.99
N THR A 649 -25.20 -21.85 -3.33
CA THR A 649 -26.20 -22.33 -4.29
C THR A 649 -26.55 -21.23 -5.29
N LEU A 650 -26.59 -21.60 -6.58
CA LEU A 650 -27.28 -20.80 -7.59
C LEU A 650 -28.76 -21.22 -7.62
N ILE A 651 -29.68 -20.27 -7.47
CA ILE A 651 -31.10 -20.55 -7.24
C ILE A 651 -31.93 -19.88 -8.33
N PHE A 652 -32.75 -20.64 -9.04
CA PHE A 652 -33.84 -20.09 -9.83
C PHE A 652 -35.05 -19.90 -8.93
N THR A 653 -35.59 -18.67 -8.89
CA THR A 653 -36.66 -18.33 -7.94
C THR A 653 -38.07 -18.60 -8.48
N ALA A 654 -38.21 -18.96 -9.76
CA ALA A 654 -39.47 -19.33 -10.38
C ALA A 654 -39.31 -20.53 -11.31
N SER A 655 -40.39 -21.28 -11.55
CA SER A 655 -40.41 -22.40 -12.52
C SER A 655 -40.38 -21.93 -13.97
N THR A 656 -40.68 -20.64 -14.21
CA THR A 656 -40.61 -19.99 -15.52
C THR A 656 -39.25 -19.40 -15.84
N THR A 657 -38.29 -19.47 -14.89
CA THR A 657 -36.91 -19.02 -15.14
C THR A 657 -36.26 -19.91 -16.20
N THR A 658 -35.73 -19.30 -17.25
CA THR A 658 -35.13 -20.02 -18.38
C THR A 658 -33.61 -19.94 -18.37
N ILE A 659 -32.98 -20.87 -19.09
CA ILE A 659 -31.54 -20.88 -19.30
C ILE A 659 -31.23 -21.03 -20.78
N THR A 660 -30.36 -20.17 -21.28
CA THR A 660 -29.78 -20.25 -22.62
C THR A 660 -28.31 -20.62 -22.48
N ARG A 661 -27.92 -21.77 -23.04
CA ARG A 661 -26.57 -22.33 -22.86
C ARG A 661 -25.90 -22.64 -24.20
N ILE A 662 -24.83 -21.92 -24.52
CA ILE A 662 -23.91 -22.25 -25.62
C ILE A 662 -22.77 -23.11 -25.08
N SER A 663 -22.15 -22.67 -23.98
CA SER A 663 -21.08 -23.33 -23.24
C SER A 663 -21.30 -23.13 -21.74
N GLY A 664 -20.43 -23.71 -20.90
CA GLY A 664 -20.52 -23.58 -19.44
C GLY A 664 -21.61 -24.42 -18.77
N PHE A 665 -21.57 -24.45 -17.45
CA PHE A 665 -22.53 -25.14 -16.57
C PHE A 665 -22.42 -24.62 -15.13
N VAL A 666 -23.28 -25.09 -14.24
CA VAL A 666 -23.15 -24.87 -12.79
C VAL A 666 -22.25 -25.94 -12.20
N ASP A 667 -21.09 -25.55 -11.68
CA ASP A 667 -20.17 -26.41 -10.93
C ASP A 667 -20.55 -26.32 -9.43
N GLY A 668 -21.28 -27.33 -8.96
CA GLY A 668 -21.81 -27.46 -7.60
C GLY A 668 -23.33 -27.36 -7.54
N ASN A 669 -23.89 -26.67 -6.54
CA ASN A 669 -25.31 -26.72 -6.20
C ASN A 669 -26.15 -25.81 -7.11
N PHE A 670 -27.03 -26.42 -7.92
CA PHE A 670 -28.02 -25.72 -8.72
C PHE A 670 -29.44 -26.06 -8.27
N ARG A 671 -30.18 -25.05 -7.80
CA ARG A 671 -31.55 -25.20 -7.32
C ARG A 671 -32.56 -24.60 -8.30
N LYS A 672 -33.60 -25.37 -8.65
CA LYS A 672 -34.71 -24.91 -9.50
C LYS A 672 -36.07 -25.20 -8.87
N VAL A 673 -37.03 -24.29 -9.04
CA VAL A 673 -38.42 -24.47 -8.63
C VAL A 673 -39.12 -25.47 -9.55
N ILE A 674 -39.89 -26.39 -8.95
CA ILE A 674 -40.64 -27.42 -9.66
C ILE A 674 -42.13 -27.04 -9.65
N ALA A 675 -42.69 -26.81 -10.84
CA ALA A 675 -44.10 -26.48 -11.00
C ALA A 675 -45.02 -27.65 -10.61
N THR A 676 -46.29 -27.36 -10.30
CA THR A 676 -47.31 -28.40 -10.09
C THR A 676 -47.63 -29.14 -11.39
N GLY A 677 -48.21 -30.33 -11.29
CA GLY A 677 -48.53 -31.19 -12.43
C GLY A 677 -47.45 -32.24 -12.71
N ALA A 678 -46.99 -32.36 -13.97
CA ALA A 678 -45.99 -33.34 -14.40
C ALA A 678 -44.82 -32.68 -15.16
N PRO A 679 -44.08 -31.75 -14.53
CA PRO A 679 -43.00 -31.04 -15.20
C PRO A 679 -41.81 -31.96 -15.49
N THR A 680 -41.13 -31.70 -16.60
CA THR A 680 -39.77 -32.18 -16.86
C THR A 680 -38.81 -31.02 -16.73
N VAL A 681 -37.82 -31.14 -15.84
CA VAL A 681 -36.86 -30.09 -15.52
C VAL A 681 -35.44 -30.60 -15.77
N THR A 682 -34.66 -29.84 -16.54
CA THR A 682 -33.24 -30.08 -16.75
C THR A 682 -32.40 -29.27 -15.76
N PHE A 683 -31.27 -29.81 -15.34
CA PHE A 683 -30.28 -29.13 -14.52
C PHE A 683 -28.94 -29.13 -15.26
N GLU A 684 -28.50 -27.93 -15.62
CA GLU A 684 -27.28 -27.71 -16.40
C GLU A 684 -26.04 -27.73 -15.49
N VAL A 685 -25.83 -28.87 -14.83
CA VAL A 685 -24.74 -29.11 -13.88
C VAL A 685 -23.55 -29.81 -14.54
N GLY A 686 -22.40 -29.73 -13.90
CA GLY A 686 -21.18 -30.41 -14.34
C GLY A 686 -20.08 -30.32 -13.30
N LYS A 687 -18.95 -30.99 -13.58
CA LYS A 687 -17.77 -30.97 -12.70
C LYS A 687 -16.52 -31.25 -13.51
N SER A 688 -15.40 -30.63 -13.11
CA SER A 688 -14.08 -30.85 -13.72
C SER A 688 -14.07 -30.59 -15.24
N GLY A 689 -14.68 -29.49 -15.67
CA GLY A 689 -14.75 -29.09 -17.08
C GLY A 689 -15.77 -29.87 -17.94
N VAL A 690 -16.40 -30.91 -17.38
CA VAL A 690 -17.38 -31.74 -18.10
C VAL A 690 -18.80 -31.34 -17.73
N TYR A 691 -19.61 -31.08 -18.76
CA TYR A 691 -21.04 -30.85 -18.65
C TYR A 691 -21.78 -32.19 -18.54
N SER A 692 -22.52 -32.40 -17.44
CA SER A 692 -23.15 -33.67 -17.09
C SER A 692 -24.61 -33.48 -16.69
N LEU A 693 -25.41 -33.02 -17.67
CA LEU A 693 -26.83 -32.72 -17.53
C LEU A 693 -27.60 -33.83 -16.82
N VAL A 694 -28.46 -33.46 -15.86
CA VAL A 694 -29.50 -34.36 -15.33
C VAL A 694 -30.89 -33.82 -15.69
N SER A 695 -31.76 -34.70 -16.18
CA SER A 695 -33.17 -34.40 -16.46
C SER A 695 -34.05 -35.18 -15.48
N LEU A 696 -34.94 -34.46 -14.79
CA LEU A 696 -35.92 -35.02 -13.85
C LEU A 696 -37.33 -34.83 -14.41
N ALA A 697 -38.04 -35.93 -14.66
CA ALA A 697 -39.42 -35.92 -15.11
C ALA A 697 -40.33 -36.36 -13.96
N PHE A 698 -41.11 -35.44 -13.41
CA PHE A 698 -41.99 -35.69 -12.27
C PHE A 698 -43.37 -36.13 -12.72
N THR A 699 -44.00 -36.97 -11.89
CA THR A 699 -45.42 -37.34 -11.99
C THR A 699 -46.13 -36.91 -10.71
N GLY A 700 -47.24 -36.19 -10.85
CA GLY A 700 -48.15 -35.89 -9.75
C GLY A 700 -47.61 -34.88 -8.72
N VAL A 701 -46.95 -33.80 -9.16
CA VAL A 701 -46.54 -32.71 -8.27
C VAL A 701 -47.77 -31.96 -7.76
N THR A 702 -48.05 -32.06 -6.45
CA THR A 702 -49.21 -31.44 -5.80
C THR A 702 -48.87 -30.17 -5.02
N ILE A 703 -47.64 -30.07 -4.52
CA ILE A 703 -47.12 -28.88 -3.83
C ILE A 703 -45.81 -28.46 -4.52
N SER A 704 -45.79 -27.22 -4.99
CA SER A 704 -44.60 -26.61 -5.58
C SER A 704 -43.51 -26.43 -4.50
N GLY A 705 -42.28 -26.69 -4.89
CA GLY A 705 -41.08 -26.52 -4.08
C GLY A 705 -39.88 -26.38 -5.00
N SER A 706 -38.68 -26.74 -4.54
CA SER A 706 -37.51 -26.75 -5.40
C SER A 706 -36.67 -28.00 -5.24
N VAL A 707 -35.88 -28.33 -6.25
CA VAL A 707 -34.90 -29.42 -6.20
C VAL A 707 -33.52 -28.85 -6.45
N THR A 708 -32.54 -29.32 -5.68
CA THR A 708 -31.13 -28.97 -5.85
C THR A 708 -30.41 -30.17 -6.44
N CYS A 709 -29.67 -29.95 -7.52
CA CYS A 709 -28.84 -30.97 -8.17
C CYS A 709 -27.38 -30.52 -8.18
N SER A 710 -26.47 -31.47 -8.02
CA SER A 710 -25.02 -31.27 -8.20
C SER A 710 -24.35 -32.54 -8.72
N VAL A 711 -23.09 -32.40 -9.14
CA VAL A 711 -22.27 -33.46 -9.72
C VAL A 711 -20.93 -33.50 -9.03
N ALA A 712 -20.45 -34.70 -8.73
CA ALA A 712 -19.13 -34.94 -8.16
C ALA A 712 -18.37 -36.00 -8.96
N VAL A 713 -17.03 -35.92 -8.86
CA VAL A 713 -16.06 -36.85 -9.47
C VAL A 713 -15.01 -37.20 -8.41
N PRO A 714 -14.34 -38.37 -8.46
CA PRO A 714 -14.51 -39.48 -9.40
C PRO A 714 -15.73 -40.35 -9.01
N ASP A 715 -15.58 -41.67 -8.90
CA ASP A 715 -16.61 -42.55 -8.33
C ASP A 715 -17.12 -42.09 -6.96
N HIS A 716 -18.35 -42.50 -6.65
CA HIS A 716 -18.90 -42.28 -5.33
C HIS A 716 -18.03 -42.97 -4.25
N PRO A 717 -17.64 -42.29 -3.14
CA PRO A 717 -16.74 -42.86 -2.14
C PRO A 717 -17.21 -44.20 -1.55
N SER A 718 -18.52 -44.40 -1.47
CA SER A 718 -19.15 -45.65 -0.98
C SER A 718 -19.51 -46.65 -2.09
N VAL A 719 -18.97 -46.54 -3.31
CA VAL A 719 -19.35 -47.43 -4.43
C VAL A 719 -19.05 -48.90 -4.15
N SER A 720 -18.01 -49.19 -3.36
CA SER A 720 -17.60 -50.56 -3.00
C SER A 720 -18.59 -51.29 -2.08
N SER A 721 -19.45 -50.55 -1.37
CA SER A 721 -20.55 -51.12 -0.58
C SER A 721 -21.86 -51.23 -1.38
N SER A 722 -21.82 -50.90 -2.68
CA SER A 722 -22.95 -51.06 -3.58
C SER A 722 -22.88 -52.39 -4.34
N PRO A 723 -23.98 -52.83 -4.97
CA PRO A 723 -23.95 -53.94 -5.91
C PRO A 723 -23.24 -53.64 -7.24
N LEU A 724 -22.79 -52.39 -7.47
CA LEU A 724 -22.04 -52.03 -8.68
C LEU A 724 -20.62 -52.58 -8.61
N ASN A 725 -20.06 -52.97 -9.76
CA ASN A 725 -18.67 -53.34 -9.89
C ASN A 725 -17.81 -52.06 -9.92
N PRO A 726 -16.96 -51.81 -8.90
CA PRO A 726 -16.18 -50.57 -8.79
C PRO A 726 -15.10 -50.35 -9.88
N SER A 727 -14.91 -51.30 -10.79
CA SER A 727 -14.02 -51.16 -11.95
C SER A 727 -14.80 -51.07 -13.27
N LYS A 728 -16.12 -50.97 -13.19
CA LYS A 728 -17.03 -50.91 -14.33
C LYS A 728 -18.14 -49.88 -14.09
N THR A 729 -17.76 -48.69 -13.62
CA THR A 729 -18.68 -47.59 -13.32
C THR A 729 -18.52 -46.43 -14.30
N VAL A 730 -19.37 -45.43 -14.11
CA VAL A 730 -19.12 -44.06 -14.55
C VAL A 730 -18.42 -43.35 -13.38
N ASN A 731 -17.25 -42.78 -13.62
CA ASN A 731 -16.39 -42.05 -12.67
C ASN A 731 -16.98 -40.69 -12.25
N ARG A 732 -18.27 -40.66 -11.96
CA ARG A 732 -19.08 -39.49 -11.63
C ARG A 732 -20.35 -39.94 -10.93
N PHE A 733 -20.80 -39.15 -9.96
CA PHE A 733 -22.09 -39.34 -9.32
C PHE A 733 -22.86 -38.03 -9.21
N TRP A 734 -24.18 -38.15 -9.09
CA TRP A 734 -25.09 -37.02 -8.99
C TRP A 734 -25.73 -37.00 -7.61
N SER A 735 -25.90 -35.81 -7.07
CA SER A 735 -26.63 -35.59 -5.82
C SER A 735 -27.92 -34.84 -6.12
N ILE A 736 -29.04 -35.30 -5.58
CA ILE A 736 -30.35 -34.68 -5.72
C ILE A 736 -30.96 -34.48 -4.33
N THR A 737 -31.37 -33.26 -4.03
CA THR A 737 -32.03 -32.91 -2.77
C THR A 737 -33.39 -32.29 -3.06
N ASN A 738 -34.44 -32.86 -2.49
CA ASN A 738 -35.78 -32.27 -2.53
C ASN A 738 -35.91 -31.17 -1.46
N ASN A 739 -36.35 -29.98 -1.85
CA ASN A 739 -36.55 -28.82 -0.98
C ASN A 739 -38.02 -28.39 -1.09
N ALA A 740 -38.88 -29.15 -0.42
CA ALA A 740 -40.32 -28.97 -0.28
C ALA A 740 -41.20 -29.23 -1.51
N THR A 741 -40.71 -29.96 -2.52
CA THR A 741 -41.57 -30.45 -3.62
C THR A 741 -42.30 -31.72 -3.21
N THR A 742 -43.64 -31.74 -3.29
CA THR A 742 -44.45 -32.95 -3.05
C THR A 742 -44.92 -33.53 -4.38
N PHE A 743 -44.60 -34.80 -4.64
CA PHE A 743 -44.90 -35.50 -5.89
C PHE A 743 -45.22 -36.99 -5.67
N THR A 744 -45.66 -37.70 -6.71
CA THR A 744 -45.94 -39.15 -6.64
C THR A 744 -44.69 -39.97 -6.95
N SER A 745 -44.11 -39.74 -8.13
CA SER A 745 -42.90 -40.40 -8.59
C SER A 745 -42.11 -39.53 -9.56
N TYR A 746 -40.89 -39.94 -9.90
CA TYR A 746 -40.06 -39.27 -10.89
C TYR A 746 -39.17 -40.25 -11.66
N ASN A 747 -38.76 -39.82 -12.84
CA ASN A 747 -37.71 -40.45 -13.64
C ASN A 747 -36.49 -39.52 -13.61
N ALA A 748 -35.29 -40.09 -13.63
CA ALA A 748 -34.06 -39.31 -13.82
C ALA A 748 -33.24 -39.87 -14.98
N THR A 749 -32.73 -38.98 -15.83
CA THR A 749 -31.78 -39.32 -16.90
C THR A 749 -30.47 -38.59 -16.65
N PHE A 750 -29.41 -39.35 -16.39
CA PHE A 750 -28.07 -38.84 -16.14
C PHE A 750 -27.23 -38.91 -17.41
N ASN A 751 -26.58 -37.81 -17.77
CA ASN A 751 -25.72 -37.72 -18.95
C ASN A 751 -24.26 -37.54 -18.52
N PHE A 752 -23.36 -38.30 -19.14
CA PHE A 752 -21.93 -38.31 -18.89
C PHE A 752 -21.15 -38.32 -20.21
N VAL A 753 -19.83 -38.25 -20.19
CA VAL A 753 -19.00 -38.37 -21.40
C VAL A 753 -18.34 -39.74 -21.48
N ALA A 754 -17.90 -40.16 -22.66
CA ALA A 754 -17.24 -41.45 -22.85
C ALA A 754 -15.98 -41.60 -21.97
N GLY A 755 -15.27 -40.51 -21.70
CA GLY A 755 -14.11 -40.50 -20.81
C GLY A 755 -14.43 -40.71 -19.33
N ASP A 756 -15.69 -40.63 -18.91
CA ASP A 756 -16.09 -40.97 -17.54
C ASP A 756 -16.23 -42.50 -17.36
N ILE A 757 -16.32 -43.29 -18.43
CA ILE A 757 -16.63 -44.72 -18.37
C ILE A 757 -15.36 -45.53 -18.10
N ASP A 758 -15.40 -46.40 -17.09
CA ASP A 758 -14.30 -47.32 -16.81
C ASP A 758 -14.02 -48.29 -17.96
N VAL A 759 -12.74 -48.62 -18.14
CA VAL A 759 -12.30 -49.53 -19.19
C VAL A 759 -12.93 -50.92 -19.05
N GLY A 760 -13.47 -51.46 -20.16
CA GLY A 760 -14.12 -52.78 -20.16
C GLY A 760 -15.57 -52.78 -19.65
N SER A 761 -16.13 -51.61 -19.36
CA SER A 761 -17.56 -51.43 -19.09
C SER A 761 -18.42 -51.57 -20.35
N ILE A 762 -19.61 -52.13 -20.18
CA ILE A 762 -20.66 -52.25 -21.20
C ILE A 762 -21.85 -51.39 -20.77
N THR A 763 -22.04 -50.24 -21.41
CA THR A 763 -23.09 -49.26 -21.04
C THR A 763 -24.51 -49.83 -21.15
N GLY A 764 -24.72 -50.81 -22.04
CA GLY A 764 -25.98 -51.56 -22.13
C GLY A 764 -26.34 -52.31 -20.84
N ASN A 765 -25.35 -52.64 -20.01
CA ASN A 765 -25.55 -53.31 -18.72
C ASN A 765 -25.70 -52.36 -17.54
N PHE A 766 -25.51 -51.04 -17.74
CA PHE A 766 -25.51 -50.09 -16.64
C PHE A 766 -26.82 -50.07 -15.85
N ARG A 767 -26.69 -49.79 -14.56
CA ARG A 767 -27.80 -49.58 -13.62
C ARG A 767 -27.49 -48.36 -12.79
N VAL A 768 -28.54 -47.66 -12.37
CA VAL A 768 -28.44 -46.58 -11.39
C VAL A 768 -28.78 -47.14 -10.02
N TYR A 769 -27.89 -46.89 -9.06
CA TYR A 769 -28.16 -47.16 -7.65
C TYR A 769 -28.26 -45.83 -6.90
N ARG A 770 -29.23 -45.75 -5.99
CA ARG A 770 -29.42 -44.62 -5.08
C ARG A 770 -28.78 -44.91 -3.74
N TYR A 771 -27.98 -43.98 -3.23
CA TYR A 771 -27.46 -43.96 -1.87
C TYR A 771 -28.19 -42.90 -1.06
N ASN A 772 -28.73 -43.28 0.09
CA ASN A 772 -29.47 -42.37 0.99
C ASN A 772 -28.61 -41.78 2.11
N GLY A 773 -27.29 -41.95 2.05
CA GLY A 773 -26.35 -41.62 3.12
C GLY A 773 -25.93 -42.82 3.97
N THR A 774 -26.68 -43.92 3.95
CA THR A 774 -26.38 -45.13 4.74
C THR A 774 -26.46 -46.44 3.96
N ALA A 775 -27.34 -46.55 2.96
CA ALA A 775 -27.59 -47.77 2.21
C ALA A 775 -27.83 -47.49 0.72
N TRP A 776 -27.45 -48.48 -0.11
CA TRP A 776 -27.72 -48.49 -1.53
C TRP A 776 -29.05 -49.18 -1.84
N SER A 777 -29.84 -48.61 -2.74
CA SER A 777 -31.09 -49.18 -3.24
C SER A 777 -31.09 -49.20 -4.77
N ALA A 778 -31.59 -50.28 -5.36
CA ALA A 778 -31.74 -50.39 -6.80
C ALA A 778 -32.87 -49.46 -7.29
N THR A 779 -32.69 -48.89 -8.47
CA THR A 779 -33.74 -48.15 -9.18
C THR A 779 -34.29 -48.99 -10.34
N THR A 780 -35.50 -48.69 -10.79
CA THR A 780 -36.06 -49.36 -11.99
C THR A 780 -35.41 -48.78 -13.23
N ALA A 781 -34.62 -49.59 -13.94
CA ALA A 781 -33.87 -49.09 -15.07
C ALA A 781 -34.76 -48.71 -16.27
N GLY A 782 -34.46 -47.56 -16.87
CA GLY A 782 -35.05 -47.06 -18.11
C GLY A 782 -34.09 -47.18 -19.30
N VAL A 783 -34.16 -46.21 -20.21
CA VAL A 783 -33.34 -46.15 -21.42
C VAL A 783 -31.85 -45.97 -21.10
N ARG A 784 -30.99 -46.64 -21.86
CA ARG A 784 -29.53 -46.52 -21.80
C ARG A 784 -28.99 -46.16 -23.17
N THR A 785 -28.03 -45.26 -23.22
CA THR A 785 -27.28 -44.92 -24.42
C THR A 785 -25.78 -45.06 -24.14
N ALA A 786 -24.93 -44.75 -25.12
CA ALA A 786 -23.48 -44.74 -24.91
C ALA A 786 -23.03 -43.74 -23.84
N THR A 787 -23.80 -42.66 -23.61
CA THR A 787 -23.41 -41.53 -22.75
C THR A 787 -24.54 -41.08 -21.82
N SER A 788 -25.57 -41.91 -21.62
CA SER A 788 -26.64 -41.64 -20.67
C SER A 788 -27.26 -42.91 -20.10
N THR A 789 -27.79 -42.82 -18.88
CA THR A 789 -28.54 -43.91 -18.23
C THR A 789 -29.71 -43.31 -17.46
N GLN A 790 -30.88 -43.93 -17.62
CA GLN A 790 -32.13 -43.50 -16.98
C GLN A 790 -32.62 -44.52 -15.95
N PHE A 791 -33.29 -44.03 -14.92
CA PHE A 791 -34.27 -44.82 -14.16
C PHE A 791 -35.68 -44.22 -14.29
N THR A 792 -36.70 -45.03 -14.03
CA THR A 792 -38.11 -44.63 -14.14
C THR A 792 -38.93 -45.00 -12.91
N GLY A 793 -39.92 -44.19 -12.56
CA GLY A 793 -40.98 -44.54 -11.60
C GLY A 793 -40.53 -44.55 -10.13
N GLU A 794 -39.45 -43.85 -9.79
CA GLU A 794 -38.96 -43.78 -8.41
C GLU A 794 -39.95 -42.98 -7.55
N VAL A 795 -40.46 -43.57 -6.47
CA VAL A 795 -41.53 -42.96 -5.65
C VAL A 795 -41.02 -41.77 -4.80
N SER A 796 -41.91 -40.91 -4.34
CA SER A 796 -41.50 -39.74 -3.55
C SER A 796 -40.90 -40.04 -2.17
N ALA A 797 -41.29 -41.15 -1.54
CA ALA A 797 -40.66 -41.63 -0.28
C ALA A 797 -39.15 -41.87 -0.42
N ASN A 798 -38.70 -42.07 -1.66
CA ASN A 798 -37.34 -42.40 -2.05
C ASN A 798 -36.49 -41.16 -2.40
N LEU A 799 -37.10 -39.96 -2.36
CA LEU A 799 -36.42 -38.66 -2.39
C LEU A 799 -37.15 -37.70 -1.40
N PRO A 800 -36.99 -37.94 -0.09
CA PRO A 800 -37.74 -37.22 0.93
C PRO A 800 -37.29 -35.75 1.04
N ASN A 801 -38.19 -34.91 1.56
CA ASN A 801 -37.92 -33.48 1.75
C ASN A 801 -36.73 -33.26 2.70
N GLY A 802 -35.82 -32.37 2.32
CA GLY A 802 -34.64 -31.96 3.10
C GLY A 802 -33.47 -32.93 3.06
N ALA A 803 -33.61 -34.09 2.41
CA ALA A 803 -32.55 -35.10 2.33
C ALA A 803 -31.92 -35.14 0.94
N GLN A 804 -30.59 -35.18 0.91
CA GLN A 804 -29.82 -35.49 -0.29
C GLN A 804 -29.86 -37.00 -0.56
N GLN A 805 -29.95 -37.36 -1.83
CA GLN A 805 -29.76 -38.71 -2.32
C GLN A 805 -28.67 -38.68 -3.40
N ASP A 806 -27.73 -39.61 -3.34
CA ASP A 806 -26.65 -39.73 -4.32
C ASP A 806 -26.94 -40.87 -5.29
N PHE A 807 -26.49 -40.73 -6.54
CA PHE A 807 -26.78 -41.67 -7.62
C PHE A 807 -25.48 -42.03 -8.35
N ALA A 808 -25.13 -43.31 -8.32
CA ALA A 808 -23.98 -43.87 -9.04
C ALA A 808 -24.45 -44.81 -10.15
N ILE A 809 -23.64 -44.93 -11.20
CA ILE A 809 -23.96 -45.68 -12.41
C ILE A 809 -22.84 -46.67 -12.70
N GLY A 810 -23.20 -47.91 -13.01
CA GLY A 810 -22.23 -48.93 -13.43
C GLY A 810 -22.87 -50.27 -13.72
N GLU A 811 -22.04 -51.26 -14.05
CA GLU A 811 -22.49 -52.66 -14.15
C GLU A 811 -22.70 -53.27 -12.76
N ILE A 812 -23.74 -54.09 -12.59
CA ILE A 812 -23.91 -54.89 -11.37
C ILE A 812 -22.87 -56.01 -11.36
N ILE A 813 -22.35 -56.33 -10.18
CA ILE A 813 -21.52 -57.52 -9.97
C ILE A 813 -22.37 -58.77 -10.23
N VAL A 814 -22.03 -59.51 -11.29
CA VAL A 814 -22.67 -60.79 -11.58
C VAL A 814 -22.00 -61.87 -10.72
N THR A 815 -22.78 -62.54 -9.87
CA THR A 815 -22.34 -63.70 -9.10
C THR A 815 -22.38 -64.96 -9.95
N THR A 816 -21.20 -65.42 -10.40
CA THR A 816 -21.11 -66.56 -11.34
C THR A 816 -20.49 -67.80 -10.72
N THR A 817 -19.87 -67.67 -9.54
CA THR A 817 -19.05 -68.72 -8.94
C THR A 817 -19.53 -69.03 -7.53
N VAL A 818 -19.94 -70.29 -7.31
CA VAL A 818 -20.41 -70.77 -6.00
C VAL A 818 -19.35 -71.68 -5.39
N PHE A 819 -19.06 -71.46 -4.11
CA PHE A 819 -18.12 -72.23 -3.31
C PHE A 819 -18.81 -72.77 -2.07
N ASN A 820 -18.55 -74.05 -1.77
CA ASN A 820 -18.95 -74.65 -0.50
C ASN A 820 -17.71 -75.11 0.25
N ALA A 821 -17.68 -74.92 1.56
CA ALA A 821 -16.68 -75.54 2.41
C ALA A 821 -16.80 -77.08 2.37
N ILE A 822 -15.67 -77.76 2.26
CA ILE A 822 -15.57 -79.22 2.22
C ILE A 822 -15.27 -79.77 3.63
N LEU A 823 -14.38 -79.13 4.37
CA LEU A 823 -13.81 -79.57 5.66
C LEU A 823 -13.45 -78.36 6.53
N THR A 824 -13.14 -78.59 7.81
CA THR A 824 -12.41 -77.64 8.66
C THR A 824 -11.01 -77.38 8.09
N GLY A 825 -10.58 -76.12 8.03
CA GLY A 825 -9.28 -75.77 7.46
C GLY A 825 -9.05 -74.27 7.25
N ASN A 826 -7.94 -73.95 6.60
CA ASN A 826 -7.57 -72.58 6.26
C ASN A 826 -8.29 -72.11 4.98
N TRP A 827 -8.66 -70.83 4.94
CA TRP A 827 -9.29 -70.20 3.77
C TRP A 827 -8.40 -70.28 2.54
N SER A 828 -7.10 -70.04 2.72
CA SER A 828 -6.09 -70.07 1.65
C SER A 828 -5.85 -71.46 1.03
N SER A 829 -6.36 -72.54 1.63
CA SER A 829 -6.17 -73.90 1.11
C SER A 829 -7.28 -74.29 0.13
N ALA A 830 -6.91 -74.63 -1.10
CA ALA A 830 -7.86 -75.06 -2.12
C ALA A 830 -8.65 -76.32 -1.72
N SER A 831 -8.06 -77.21 -0.91
CA SER A 831 -8.73 -78.43 -0.42
C SER A 831 -9.84 -78.15 0.60
N THR A 832 -9.92 -76.92 1.12
CA THR A 832 -10.98 -76.48 2.03
C THR A 832 -12.29 -76.23 1.27
N TRP A 833 -12.23 -76.03 -0.05
CA TRP A 833 -13.34 -75.48 -0.83
C TRP A 833 -13.62 -76.28 -2.10
N ILE A 834 -14.89 -76.55 -2.36
CA ILE A 834 -15.35 -77.03 -3.67
C ILE A 834 -15.98 -75.85 -4.41
N GLN A 835 -15.36 -75.48 -5.53
CA GLN A 835 -15.96 -74.57 -6.50
C GLN A 835 -16.87 -75.37 -7.43
N LEU A 836 -18.15 -75.04 -7.45
CA LEU A 836 -19.14 -75.76 -8.25
C LEU A 836 -18.93 -75.49 -9.74
N ARG A 837 -19.25 -76.50 -10.56
CA ARG A 837 -19.05 -76.47 -12.01
C ARG A 837 -20.30 -76.88 -12.76
N THR A 838 -20.40 -76.45 -14.02
CA THR A 838 -21.58 -76.67 -14.84
C THR A 838 -21.63 -78.10 -15.35
N GLY A 839 -22.80 -78.75 -15.26
CA GLY A 839 -23.04 -80.11 -15.75
C GLY A 839 -22.71 -81.22 -14.74
N SER A 840 -22.73 -82.46 -15.22
CA SER A 840 -22.43 -83.66 -14.43
C SER A 840 -21.33 -84.49 -15.09
N VAL A 841 -20.56 -85.21 -14.29
CA VAL A 841 -19.48 -86.08 -14.78
C VAL A 841 -19.70 -87.51 -14.33
N THR A 842 -19.12 -88.45 -15.06
CA THR A 842 -19.05 -89.88 -14.72
C THR A 842 -17.59 -90.31 -14.65
N PHE A 843 -17.20 -90.75 -13.46
CA PHE A 843 -15.95 -91.43 -13.21
C PHE A 843 -16.20 -92.94 -13.29
N THR A 844 -15.33 -93.69 -13.97
CA THR A 844 -15.42 -95.14 -14.09
C THR A 844 -14.20 -95.77 -13.43
N SER A 845 -14.41 -96.70 -12.50
CA SER A 845 -13.33 -97.39 -11.80
C SER A 845 -12.34 -98.02 -12.79
N GLY A 846 -11.05 -97.75 -12.60
CA GLY A 846 -9.99 -98.28 -13.47
C GLY A 846 -9.81 -97.53 -14.80
N SER A 847 -10.54 -96.45 -15.06
CA SER A 847 -10.39 -95.59 -16.26
C SER A 847 -9.85 -94.21 -15.88
N SER A 848 -8.91 -93.67 -16.67
CA SER A 848 -8.48 -92.27 -16.57
C SER A 848 -9.43 -91.32 -17.31
N THR A 849 -10.25 -91.82 -18.24
CA THR A 849 -11.21 -91.00 -18.98
C THR A 849 -12.44 -90.71 -18.12
N VAL A 850 -12.83 -89.43 -18.07
CA VAL A 850 -14.05 -88.93 -17.43
C VAL A 850 -14.95 -88.34 -18.51
N THR A 851 -16.21 -88.78 -18.54
CA THR A 851 -17.22 -88.27 -19.46
C THR A 851 -18.16 -87.32 -18.74
N GLY A 852 -18.46 -86.19 -19.37
CA GLY A 852 -19.34 -85.14 -18.89
C GLY A 852 -20.60 -85.00 -19.72
N VAL A 853 -21.69 -84.58 -19.09
CA VAL A 853 -22.97 -84.24 -19.71
C VAL A 853 -23.32 -82.80 -19.35
N GLY A 854 -23.50 -81.95 -20.36
CA GLY A 854 -23.75 -80.51 -20.17
C GLY A 854 -22.59 -79.76 -19.53
N THR A 855 -21.38 -80.32 -19.57
CA THR A 855 -20.18 -79.75 -18.97
C THR A 855 -19.49 -78.76 -19.90
N LEU A 856 -18.71 -77.84 -19.31
CA LEU A 856 -17.94 -76.81 -20.00
C LEU A 856 -16.45 -76.91 -19.66
N PHE A 857 -15.85 -78.09 -19.80
CA PHE A 857 -14.48 -78.34 -19.33
C PHE A 857 -13.44 -77.37 -19.88
N THR A 858 -13.51 -76.99 -21.16
CA THR A 858 -12.45 -76.15 -21.78
C THR A 858 -12.44 -74.72 -21.26
N THR A 859 -13.52 -74.26 -20.63
CA THR A 859 -13.64 -72.89 -20.09
C THR A 859 -13.63 -72.85 -18.57
N GLU A 860 -14.06 -73.93 -17.90
CA GLU A 860 -14.20 -73.93 -16.44
C GLU A 860 -13.10 -74.70 -15.69
N LEU A 861 -12.30 -75.50 -16.41
CA LEU A 861 -11.22 -76.31 -15.84
C LEU A 861 -9.88 -76.05 -16.53
N ILE A 862 -8.81 -76.34 -15.80
CA ILE A 862 -7.43 -76.36 -16.32
C ILE A 862 -6.74 -77.67 -15.92
N VAL A 863 -5.63 -77.98 -16.59
CA VAL A 863 -4.75 -79.10 -16.18
C VAL A 863 -4.25 -78.85 -14.76
N GLY A 864 -4.30 -79.90 -13.93
CA GLY A 864 -3.97 -79.85 -12.51
C GLY A 864 -5.17 -79.65 -11.59
N ASP A 865 -6.35 -79.31 -12.11
CA ASP A 865 -7.55 -79.19 -11.27
C ASP A 865 -7.90 -80.54 -10.62
N VAL A 866 -8.17 -80.50 -9.31
CA VAL A 866 -8.58 -81.67 -8.54
C VAL A 866 -10.10 -81.73 -8.52
N LEU A 867 -10.68 -82.82 -9.04
CA LEU A 867 -12.12 -82.97 -9.24
C LEU A 867 -12.78 -83.76 -8.11
N LEU A 868 -13.97 -83.33 -7.73
CA LEU A 868 -14.79 -83.92 -6.67
C LEU A 868 -16.25 -83.95 -7.11
N LEU A 869 -17.04 -84.87 -6.54
CA LEU A 869 -18.49 -84.86 -6.73
C LEU A 869 -19.15 -84.05 -5.62
N GLN A 870 -20.13 -83.22 -5.95
CA GLN A 870 -20.83 -82.37 -4.98
C GLN A 870 -21.53 -83.19 -3.89
N ALA A 871 -22.03 -84.38 -4.24
CA ALA A 871 -22.69 -85.32 -3.32
C ALA A 871 -21.71 -86.05 -2.37
N SER A 872 -20.41 -86.04 -2.66
CA SER A 872 -19.36 -86.65 -1.83
C SER A 872 -18.10 -85.78 -1.83
N PRO A 873 -18.21 -84.54 -1.32
CA PRO A 873 -17.23 -83.50 -1.57
C PRO A 873 -15.90 -83.75 -0.83
N THR A 874 -15.85 -84.65 0.15
CA THR A 874 -14.62 -85.02 0.87
C THR A 874 -13.76 -86.04 0.13
N ILE A 875 -14.26 -86.62 -0.98
CA ILE A 875 -13.55 -87.65 -1.75
C ILE A 875 -13.04 -87.05 -3.05
N VAL A 876 -11.71 -86.98 -3.19
CA VAL A 876 -11.05 -86.64 -4.45
C VAL A 876 -11.28 -87.77 -5.47
N ARG A 877 -11.78 -87.40 -6.66
CA ARG A 877 -12.04 -88.36 -7.75
C ARG A 877 -10.90 -88.47 -8.75
N GLY A 878 -10.09 -87.43 -8.86
CA GLY A 878 -8.86 -87.43 -9.65
C GLY A 878 -8.37 -86.02 -9.98
N THR A 879 -7.19 -85.93 -10.56
CA THR A 879 -6.58 -84.67 -11.02
C THR A 879 -6.61 -84.63 -12.55
N VAL A 880 -7.03 -83.53 -13.14
CA VAL A 880 -7.07 -83.35 -14.59
C VAL A 880 -5.65 -83.36 -15.17
N GLN A 881 -5.37 -84.31 -16.07
CA GLN A 881 -4.13 -84.36 -16.85
C GLN A 881 -4.27 -83.60 -18.17
N SER A 882 -5.39 -83.78 -18.86
CA SER A 882 -5.68 -83.10 -20.13
C SER A 882 -7.18 -83.01 -20.38
N ILE A 883 -7.62 -81.96 -21.06
CA ILE A 883 -9.01 -81.75 -21.43
C ILE A 883 -9.11 -81.98 -22.95
N THR A 884 -9.92 -82.97 -23.36
CA THR A 884 -10.06 -83.30 -24.78
C THR A 884 -11.06 -82.35 -25.44
N ASN A 885 -12.19 -82.10 -24.78
CA ASN A 885 -13.24 -81.18 -25.19
C ASN A 885 -14.14 -80.90 -23.97
N ASN A 886 -15.26 -80.19 -24.18
CA ASN A 886 -16.17 -79.81 -23.09
C ASN A 886 -16.81 -80.97 -22.35
N THR A 887 -16.85 -82.19 -22.91
CA THR A 887 -17.52 -83.36 -22.33
C THR A 887 -16.59 -84.53 -22.06
N THR A 888 -15.28 -84.40 -22.33
CA THR A 888 -14.32 -85.49 -22.10
C THR A 888 -12.99 -84.94 -21.60
N LEU A 889 -12.49 -85.49 -20.49
CA LEU A 889 -11.17 -85.21 -19.95
C LEU A 889 -10.47 -86.49 -19.50
N VAL A 890 -9.16 -86.39 -19.29
CA VAL A 890 -8.30 -87.49 -18.82
C VAL A 890 -7.69 -87.11 -17.48
N LEU A 891 -7.68 -88.05 -16.54
CA LEU A 891 -7.10 -87.93 -15.21
C LEU A 891 -5.65 -88.43 -15.18
N THR A 892 -4.84 -87.87 -14.29
CA THR A 892 -3.44 -88.27 -14.08
C THR A 892 -3.30 -89.72 -13.59
N ALA A 893 -4.31 -90.21 -12.86
CA ALA A 893 -4.44 -91.60 -12.44
C ALA A 893 -5.87 -92.09 -12.71
N ASN A 894 -6.03 -93.40 -12.91
CA ASN A 894 -7.34 -94.01 -13.09
C ASN A 894 -8.25 -93.69 -11.90
N ALA A 895 -9.53 -93.40 -12.16
CA ALA A 895 -10.49 -93.14 -11.09
C ALA A 895 -10.61 -94.37 -10.17
N GLY A 896 -10.52 -94.14 -8.86
CA GLY A 896 -10.53 -95.21 -7.85
C GLY A 896 -11.89 -95.88 -7.64
N ALA A 897 -12.98 -95.29 -8.12
CA ALA A 897 -14.34 -95.82 -8.00
C ALA A 897 -15.24 -95.31 -9.13
N THR A 898 -16.26 -96.10 -9.48
CA THR A 898 -17.31 -95.67 -10.42
C THR A 898 -18.32 -94.79 -9.67
N ALA A 899 -18.47 -93.54 -10.10
CA ALA A 899 -19.41 -92.59 -9.49
C ALA A 899 -19.77 -91.47 -10.49
N SER A 900 -21.02 -91.01 -10.46
CA SER A 900 -21.51 -89.96 -11.36
C SER A 900 -22.31 -88.89 -10.61
N GLY A 901 -22.31 -87.67 -11.12
CA GLY A 901 -23.16 -86.59 -10.62
C GLY A 901 -22.61 -85.20 -10.90
N ALA A 902 -23.27 -84.20 -10.33
CA ALA A 902 -22.78 -82.82 -10.33
C ALA A 902 -21.41 -82.76 -9.66
N TYR A 903 -20.51 -81.95 -10.21
CA TYR A 903 -19.11 -81.93 -9.82
C TYR A 903 -18.63 -80.52 -9.50
N GLY A 904 -17.41 -80.46 -8.99
CA GLY A 904 -16.66 -79.24 -8.78
C GLY A 904 -15.18 -79.51 -8.75
N ARG A 905 -14.41 -78.46 -8.47
CA ARG A 905 -12.96 -78.54 -8.28
C ARG A 905 -12.53 -77.93 -6.96
N ASN A 906 -11.38 -78.34 -6.45
CA ASN A 906 -10.73 -77.63 -5.35
C ASN A 906 -10.23 -76.26 -5.84
N TYR A 907 -10.67 -75.17 -5.21
CA TYR A 907 -10.23 -73.82 -5.58
C TYR A 907 -10.50 -72.82 -4.45
N VAL A 908 -9.64 -71.82 -4.28
CA VAL A 908 -9.76 -70.83 -3.21
C VAL A 908 -10.70 -69.69 -3.64
N PRO A 909 -11.74 -69.34 -2.86
CA PRO A 909 -12.58 -68.17 -3.14
C PRO A 909 -11.84 -66.87 -2.81
N ASN A 910 -11.75 -65.95 -3.76
CA ASN A 910 -11.12 -64.63 -3.60
C ASN A 910 -11.48 -63.63 -4.73
N SER A 911 -12.71 -63.69 -5.24
CA SER A 911 -13.23 -62.76 -6.25
C SER A 911 -14.51 -62.10 -5.78
N ILE A 912 -14.71 -60.83 -6.16
CA ILE A 912 -15.92 -60.06 -5.85
C ILE A 912 -17.23 -60.67 -6.42
N SER A 913 -17.12 -61.66 -7.31
CA SER A 913 -18.24 -62.45 -7.85
C SER A 913 -18.52 -63.75 -7.10
N ASP A 914 -17.69 -64.13 -6.12
CA ASP A 914 -17.79 -65.41 -5.42
C ASP A 914 -18.91 -65.41 -4.38
N VAL A 915 -19.74 -66.45 -4.41
CA VAL A 915 -20.72 -66.77 -3.36
C VAL A 915 -20.14 -67.92 -2.54
N VAL A 916 -19.76 -67.64 -1.31
CA VAL A 916 -19.09 -68.60 -0.42
C VAL A 916 -20.06 -69.08 0.65
N THR A 917 -20.20 -70.39 0.78
CA THR A 917 -21.03 -71.03 1.81
C THR A 917 -20.16 -71.87 2.75
N ILE A 918 -20.16 -71.51 4.03
CA ILE A 918 -19.57 -72.28 5.12
C ILE A 918 -20.68 -73.14 5.73
N GLY A 919 -20.62 -74.44 5.43
CA GLY A 919 -21.69 -75.42 5.69
C GLY A 919 -22.18 -76.03 4.38
N ASN A 920 -22.19 -77.36 4.30
CA ASN A 920 -22.53 -78.09 3.09
C ASN A 920 -23.58 -79.16 3.43
N SER A 921 -24.74 -79.15 2.76
CA SER A 921 -25.81 -80.13 3.03
C SER A 921 -25.40 -81.58 2.77
N ASN A 922 -24.36 -81.79 1.97
CA ASN A 922 -23.79 -83.11 1.68
C ASN A 922 -22.65 -83.49 2.66
N ASN A 923 -22.33 -82.62 3.63
CA ASN A 923 -21.41 -82.88 4.73
C ASN A 923 -21.93 -82.21 6.03
N ALA A 924 -22.82 -82.91 6.74
CA ALA A 924 -23.66 -82.35 7.81
C ALA A 924 -22.96 -82.07 9.17
N GLY A 925 -21.61 -82.13 9.22
CA GLY A 925 -20.83 -81.87 10.43
C GLY A 925 -20.48 -80.39 10.64
N ALA A 926 -20.13 -80.03 11.88
CA ALA A 926 -19.58 -78.71 12.20
C ALA A 926 -18.29 -78.44 11.39
N SER A 927 -18.13 -77.23 10.86
CA SER A 927 -16.90 -76.82 10.15
C SER A 927 -16.33 -75.53 10.72
N THR A 928 -15.02 -75.49 10.93
CA THR A 928 -14.28 -74.28 11.33
C THR A 928 -13.35 -73.85 10.20
N ILE A 929 -13.59 -72.67 9.64
CA ILE A 929 -12.73 -72.07 8.62
C ILE A 929 -11.88 -70.99 9.28
N THR A 930 -10.57 -71.04 9.09
CA THR A 930 -9.65 -69.98 9.53
C THR A 930 -9.33 -69.06 8.36
N LEU A 931 -9.75 -67.79 8.42
CA LEU A 931 -9.32 -66.76 7.49
C LEU A 931 -7.86 -66.39 7.77
N ASP A 932 -6.95 -66.96 6.99
CA ASP A 932 -5.50 -66.82 7.10
C ASP A 932 -4.88 -65.94 6.00
N MET A 933 -5.72 -65.35 5.14
CA MET A 933 -5.34 -64.40 4.09
C MET A 933 -6.40 -63.31 3.93
N ASN A 934 -6.04 -62.18 3.31
CA ASN A 934 -7.03 -61.23 2.83
C ASN A 934 -7.85 -61.84 1.70
N ALA A 935 -9.17 -61.74 1.78
CA ALA A 935 -10.06 -62.26 0.76
C ALA A 935 -11.21 -61.30 0.45
N SER A 936 -11.66 -61.30 -0.81
CA SER A 936 -12.84 -60.57 -1.25
C SER A 936 -13.86 -61.53 -1.86
N VAL A 937 -15.12 -61.41 -1.45
CA VAL A 937 -16.22 -62.24 -1.95
C VAL A 937 -17.47 -61.40 -2.18
N ASN A 938 -18.38 -61.87 -3.01
CA ASN A 938 -19.68 -61.22 -3.17
C ASN A 938 -20.57 -61.45 -1.96
N THR A 939 -20.80 -62.72 -1.61
CA THR A 939 -21.77 -63.14 -0.61
C THR A 939 -21.12 -64.20 0.26
N LEU A 940 -21.30 -64.09 1.57
CA LEU A 940 -20.88 -65.08 2.55
C LEU A 940 -22.10 -65.66 3.25
N ASN A 941 -22.26 -66.98 3.19
CA ASN A 941 -23.34 -67.72 3.79
C ASN A 941 -22.80 -68.60 4.91
N LEU A 942 -23.31 -68.45 6.13
CA LEU A 942 -23.07 -69.37 7.24
C LEU A 942 -24.40 -70.05 7.58
N ASN A 943 -24.43 -71.38 7.47
CA ASN A 943 -25.56 -72.20 7.94
C ASN A 943 -26.90 -71.98 7.19
N THR A 944 -26.89 -71.55 5.92
CA THR A 944 -28.11 -71.11 5.20
C THR A 944 -28.74 -72.13 4.25
N VAL A 945 -28.20 -73.34 4.11
CA VAL A 945 -28.78 -74.36 3.22
C VAL A 945 -29.72 -75.28 4.02
N VAL A 946 -30.90 -75.51 3.43
CA VAL A 946 -32.00 -76.45 3.75
C VAL A 946 -31.91 -77.17 5.12
N ALA A 947 -32.94 -76.98 5.95
CA ALA A 947 -33.19 -77.64 7.24
C ALA A 947 -32.48 -79.01 7.40
N GLY A 948 -31.50 -79.10 8.30
CA GLY A 948 -30.83 -80.38 8.60
C GLY A 948 -29.36 -80.33 9.01
N LEU A 949 -28.66 -79.19 8.97
CA LEU A 949 -27.30 -79.09 9.52
C LEU A 949 -27.36 -79.07 11.06
N ALA A 950 -26.88 -80.13 11.70
CA ALA A 950 -26.89 -80.28 13.15
C ALA A 950 -25.68 -79.61 13.87
N GLY A 951 -24.62 -79.25 13.12
CA GLY A 951 -23.37 -78.70 13.66
C GLY A 951 -23.21 -77.18 13.49
N ALA A 952 -22.43 -76.56 14.38
CA ALA A 952 -22.10 -75.13 14.30
C ALA A 952 -21.07 -74.85 13.18
N GLN A 953 -21.31 -73.80 12.38
CA GLN A 953 -20.39 -73.33 11.35
C GLN A 953 -19.63 -72.10 11.86
N THR A 954 -18.30 -72.13 11.81
CA THR A 954 -17.44 -71.09 12.38
C THR A 954 -16.49 -70.52 11.33
N LEU A 955 -16.36 -69.20 11.29
CA LEU A 955 -15.30 -68.48 10.59
C LEU A 955 -14.46 -67.71 11.62
N THR A 956 -13.18 -68.08 11.76
CA THR A 956 -12.24 -67.45 12.70
C THR A 956 -11.21 -66.66 11.92
N HIS A 957 -10.94 -65.42 12.33
CA HIS A 957 -9.88 -64.62 11.72
C HIS A 957 -8.54 -64.95 12.39
N SER A 958 -7.49 -65.16 11.59
CA SER A 958 -6.11 -65.25 12.07
C SER A 958 -5.40 -63.91 11.83
N GLY A 959 -4.75 -63.35 12.85
CA GLY A 959 -4.00 -62.09 12.74
C GLY A 959 -4.84 -60.89 12.31
N THR A 960 -4.31 -60.06 11.40
CA THR A 960 -4.94 -58.83 10.88
C THR A 960 -5.57 -59.01 9.49
N ASN A 961 -5.87 -60.25 9.09
CA ASN A 961 -6.45 -60.54 7.78
C ASN A 961 -7.87 -59.95 7.65
N GLN A 962 -8.19 -59.41 6.47
CA GLN A 962 -9.47 -58.80 6.14
C GLN A 962 -10.27 -59.67 5.18
N LEU A 963 -11.53 -59.95 5.52
CA LEU A 963 -12.53 -60.45 4.58
C LEU A 963 -13.46 -59.31 4.18
N THR A 964 -13.45 -58.95 2.90
CA THR A 964 -14.40 -57.97 2.33
C THR A 964 -15.55 -58.73 1.68
N VAL A 965 -16.77 -58.55 2.19
CA VAL A 965 -18.00 -59.10 1.60
C VAL A 965 -18.78 -57.94 0.99
N LEU A 966 -18.96 -57.93 -0.33
CA LEU A 966 -19.53 -56.78 -1.05
C LEU A 966 -21.07 -56.71 -0.98
N SER A 967 -21.74 -57.85 -0.85
CA SER A 967 -23.19 -57.93 -0.83
C SER A 967 -23.69 -58.40 0.54
N ASN A 968 -24.05 -59.69 0.69
CA ASN A 968 -24.72 -60.17 1.89
C ASN A 968 -23.81 -61.08 2.73
N VAL A 969 -23.87 -60.90 4.05
CA VAL A 969 -23.47 -61.93 5.01
C VAL A 969 -24.74 -62.54 5.59
N ASN A 970 -25.08 -63.75 5.16
CA ASN A 970 -26.27 -64.45 5.61
C ASN A 970 -25.88 -65.44 6.71
N ILE A 971 -26.46 -65.30 7.90
CA ILE A 971 -26.16 -66.17 9.06
C ILE A 971 -27.48 -66.70 9.63
N ASN A 972 -27.65 -68.02 9.69
CA ASN A 972 -28.80 -68.66 10.33
C ASN A 972 -28.40 -69.38 11.61
N GLN A 973 -29.31 -69.40 12.59
CA GLN A 973 -29.12 -70.11 13.86
C GLN A 973 -29.07 -71.64 13.63
N PRO A 974 -28.13 -72.39 14.25
CA PRO A 974 -28.13 -73.85 14.22
C PRO A 974 -29.41 -74.42 14.85
N THR A 975 -29.95 -75.50 14.30
CA THR A 975 -31.20 -76.13 14.77
C THR A 975 -31.01 -77.07 15.97
N ALA A 976 -29.78 -77.34 16.41
CA ALA A 976 -29.46 -78.12 17.59
C ALA A 976 -28.84 -77.24 18.70
N ALA A 977 -29.19 -77.51 19.97
CA ALA A 977 -28.63 -76.81 21.12
C ALA A 977 -27.12 -77.02 21.19
N ALA A 978 -26.37 -75.92 21.32
CA ALA A 978 -24.94 -75.97 21.58
C ALA A 978 -24.68 -76.67 22.92
N THR A 979 -23.95 -77.77 22.91
CA THR A 979 -23.22 -78.28 24.09
C THR A 979 -21.75 -78.02 23.90
#